data_AF-A0A496VJK4-F1
#
_entry.id   AF-A0A496VJK4-F1
#
_cell.length_a   1.000
_cell.length_b   1.000
_cell.length_c   1.000
_cell.angle_alpha   90.00
_cell.angle_beta   90.00
_cell.angle_gamma   90.00
#
_symmetry.space_group_name_H-M   'P 1'
#
loop_
_entity.id
_entity.type
_entity.pdbx_description
1 polymer ?
#
loop_
_entity_poly.entity_id
_entity_poly.type
_entity_poly.pdbx_seq_one_letter_code
_entity_poly.pdbx_strand_id
1 'polypeptide(L)'
;MKNNDSLIIPYQMDSLVCPIEKKTMSFSTRSFFQVLLTPFQMFFWLIFHPSAWRNYINRIEPTLAADFALADLPPQHHPELKRLWYSVFLIQPVLIGCLIAIVLLTINFFFGFFIEGLLPVINMVFELMEMTQIPESETIANMIPFENMILGISYGMMLCLVGSLISSFTVSFAFGIVAGTLGGLLTGILFGIAGTTGHIAGISLGIFVMSLAGSILASLPLEHKEIANDRQFFGVIIGLTISGLVLVMGSFLGTTFGNLLKLLPSFVQLTIAQAQIIGMAAAAGLIIGWRFRDWRWMATLALLFTSLIWLLISLIFNVVNYIDEDQMLWLKRLLSGLTGGTVNAFLFTILFTLPYMFASLLARYIAGVWAGIIAGILGSGSAYLLFAIIVAPELYLWLLGGGIFSMVLGLSYRKWLPLLLYPFTATWNGLLLIAQRRQPEQSVKFLHQHSVFWDEHQYLPLWGLEKQLVRVYEHDQQAATAAMSQLSAGAQNWAVQAAHLELDSQFLMACDSIFEMAEVHQTLLSSDKLAGTAGNWLNSFREMSLDIEAALSQQGHYQQHTMLKNVIGRLKGALLGSQSSAEAQRFREIASKWQTLLEKFAAELLDMQDIPNPYTFGPPLNKKVHDVFADRPEVTTRLEQLLQTRHCPPLLLYGQRRTGKTTLLMNLDLLLPKTFVMLFVDCQGPLAWARDHASFFYQLGRTMAEAAKHYPDLTFPPLDEEYLRIDPFT
;
A
#
# COMPACT_ATOMS: atom_id res chain seq x y z
N MET A 1 24.50 21.81 23.95
CA MET A 1 24.92 20.57 23.28
C MET A 1 24.61 19.39 24.19
N LYS A 2 23.41 18.81 24.01
CA LYS A 2 22.94 17.58 24.65
C LYS A 2 22.03 16.89 23.63
N ASN A 3 22.22 15.58 23.46
CA ASN A 3 21.44 14.70 22.59
C ASN A 3 19.95 14.75 22.95
N ASN A 4 19.10 14.93 21.93
CA ASN A 4 17.67 14.64 21.98
C ASN A 4 17.46 13.24 21.41
N ASP A 5 17.38 12.25 22.30
CA ASP A 5 16.78 10.96 21.99
C ASP A 5 15.25 11.12 22.09
N SER A 6 14.59 11.17 20.93
CA SER A 6 13.13 11.12 20.86
C SER A 6 12.66 9.69 21.15
N LEU A 7 12.16 9.47 22.37
CA LEU A 7 11.40 8.29 22.76
C LEU A 7 10.19 8.11 21.83
N ILE A 8 10.22 7.05 21.03
CA ILE A 8 9.04 6.50 20.35
C ILE A 8 8.31 5.66 21.40
N ILE A 9 7.17 6.16 21.87
CA ILE A 9 6.26 5.43 22.77
C ILE A 9 5.52 4.37 21.93
N PRO A 10 5.58 3.07 22.27
CA PRO A 10 4.76 2.07 21.60
C PRO A 10 3.33 2.22 22.10
N TYR A 11 2.40 2.57 21.20
CA TYR A 11 0.98 2.60 21.49
C TYR A 11 0.50 1.16 21.75
N GLN A 12 0.14 0.89 23.00
CA GLN A 12 -0.57 -0.31 23.43
C GLN A 12 -1.88 -0.45 22.63
N MET A 13 -2.02 -1.57 21.91
CA MET A 13 -3.30 -2.05 21.43
C MET A 13 -4.15 -2.50 22.62
N ASP A 14 -4.96 -1.61 23.18
CA ASP A 14 -6.11 -2.04 23.96
C ASP A 14 -7.18 -2.56 22.99
N SER A 15 -7.19 -3.88 22.88
CA SER A 15 -8.24 -4.65 22.26
C SER A 15 -9.56 -4.43 23.00
N LEU A 16 -10.45 -3.60 22.46
CA LEU A 16 -11.89 -3.74 22.70
C LEU A 16 -12.43 -4.89 21.86
N VAL A 17 -11.96 -6.10 22.20
CA VAL A 17 -12.64 -7.34 21.87
C VAL A 17 -13.59 -7.62 23.03
N CYS A 18 -14.88 -7.56 22.75
CA CYS A 18 -15.95 -7.92 23.68
C CYS A 18 -15.63 -9.26 24.38
N PRO A 19 -15.75 -9.37 25.72
CA PRO A 19 -15.40 -10.58 26.44
C PRO A 19 -16.45 -11.65 26.11
N ILE A 20 -16.06 -12.63 25.29
CA ILE A 20 -16.85 -13.86 25.15
C ILE A 20 -16.66 -14.63 26.46
N GLU A 21 -17.70 -14.59 27.29
CA GLU A 21 -17.88 -15.41 28.48
C GLU A 21 -17.39 -16.84 28.25
N LYS A 22 -16.54 -17.33 29.17
CA LYS A 22 -16.29 -18.76 29.36
C LYS A 22 -17.62 -19.46 29.63
N LYS A 23 -18.22 -20.05 28.60
CA LYS A 23 -19.33 -20.98 28.75
C LYS A 23 -18.81 -22.42 28.61
N THR A 24 -18.99 -23.15 29.71
CA THR A 24 -18.82 -24.59 29.88
C THR A 24 -19.22 -25.39 28.63
N MET A 25 -18.37 -26.37 28.27
CA MET A 25 -18.53 -27.28 27.12
C MET A 25 -19.97 -27.81 26.99
N SER A 26 -20.70 -27.30 26.01
CA SER A 26 -21.70 -28.07 25.29
C SER A 26 -21.22 -28.19 23.85
N PHE A 27 -21.06 -29.42 23.36
CA PHE A 27 -20.59 -29.69 22.00
C PHE A 27 -21.74 -29.36 21.04
N SER A 28 -21.93 -28.07 20.75
CA SER A 28 -22.95 -27.60 19.79
C SER A 28 -22.45 -27.75 18.36
N THR A 29 -23.38 -27.90 17.41
CA THR A 29 -23.13 -27.97 15.96
C THR A 29 -22.25 -26.80 15.45
N ARG A 30 -22.27 -25.64 16.12
CA ARG A 30 -21.38 -24.50 15.82
C ARG A 30 -19.89 -24.82 16.02
N SER A 31 -19.54 -25.66 17.00
CA SER A 31 -18.15 -26.04 17.27
C SER A 31 -17.57 -26.92 16.15
N PHE A 32 -18.38 -27.81 15.58
CA PHE A 32 -17.95 -28.69 14.49
C PHE A 32 -17.70 -27.92 13.19
N PHE A 33 -18.62 -27.01 12.81
CA PHE A 33 -18.44 -26.16 11.62
C PHE A 33 -17.22 -25.25 11.72
N GLN A 34 -16.94 -24.70 12.91
CA GLN A 34 -15.73 -23.90 13.12
C GLN A 34 -14.45 -24.69 12.86
N VAL A 35 -14.41 -25.95 13.31
CA VAL A 35 -13.26 -26.84 13.12
C VAL A 35 -13.02 -27.17 11.63
N LEU A 36 -14.09 -27.32 10.84
CA LEU A 36 -14.00 -27.51 9.38
C LEU A 36 -13.59 -26.23 8.63
N LEU A 37 -13.96 -25.05 9.13
CA LEU A 37 -13.63 -23.77 8.49
C LEU A 37 -12.19 -23.33 8.78
N THR A 38 -11.59 -23.83 9.87
CA THR A 38 -10.27 -23.35 10.35
C THR A 38 -9.16 -23.52 9.30
N PRO A 39 -9.02 -24.67 8.58
CA PRO A 39 -8.00 -24.81 7.53
C PRO A 39 -8.15 -23.79 6.39
N PHE A 40 -9.38 -23.53 5.95
CA PHE A 40 -9.66 -22.53 4.92
C PHE A 40 -9.33 -21.12 5.39
N GLN A 41 -9.65 -20.81 6.65
CA GLN A 41 -9.34 -19.53 7.27
C GLN A 41 -7.82 -19.30 7.38
N MET A 42 -7.05 -20.30 7.81
CA MET A 42 -5.58 -20.19 7.86
C MET A 42 -4.99 -20.01 6.47
N PHE A 43 -5.45 -20.78 5.50
CA PHE A 43 -5.00 -20.66 4.11
C PHE A 43 -5.33 -19.28 3.53
N PHE A 44 -6.53 -18.76 3.81
CA PHE A 44 -6.94 -17.41 3.44
C PHE A 44 -6.05 -16.33 4.08
N TRP A 45 -5.76 -16.45 5.38
CA TRP A 45 -4.86 -15.52 6.07
C TRP A 45 -3.47 -15.51 5.46
N LEU A 46 -2.90 -16.69 5.16
CA LEU A 46 -1.56 -16.76 4.58
C LEU A 46 -1.46 -16.12 3.19
N ILE A 47 -2.53 -16.16 2.40
CA ILE A 47 -2.54 -15.58 1.03
C ILE A 47 -2.90 -14.10 1.03
N PHE A 48 -3.98 -13.72 1.72
CA PHE A 48 -4.58 -12.38 1.61
C PHE A 48 -4.27 -11.49 2.81
N HIS A 49 -4.18 -12.06 4.01
CA HIS A 49 -4.14 -11.32 5.27
C HIS A 49 -2.99 -11.78 6.21
N PRO A 50 -1.71 -11.70 5.78
CA PRO A 50 -0.59 -12.22 6.57
C PRO A 50 -0.43 -11.54 7.94
N SER A 51 -0.96 -10.32 8.17
CA SER A 51 -1.04 -9.73 9.51
C SER A 51 -2.00 -10.46 10.44
N ALA A 52 -3.11 -11.03 9.94
CA ALA A 52 -4.01 -11.84 10.76
C ALA A 52 -3.32 -13.14 11.22
N TRP A 53 -2.53 -13.78 10.34
CA TRP A 53 -1.69 -14.93 10.72
C TRP A 53 -0.69 -14.56 11.82
N ARG A 54 0.05 -13.46 11.64
CA ARG A 54 1.01 -12.95 12.64
C ARG A 54 0.33 -12.69 13.99
N ASN A 55 -0.80 -11.98 13.98
CA ASN A 55 -1.56 -11.68 15.19
C ASN A 55 -2.10 -12.96 15.86
N TYR A 56 -2.52 -13.96 15.07
CA TYR A 56 -2.96 -15.24 15.59
C TYR A 56 -1.82 -16.00 16.28
N ILE A 57 -0.64 -16.07 15.68
CA ILE A 57 0.54 -16.72 16.29
C ILE A 57 1.02 -15.95 17.54
N ASN A 58 1.09 -14.62 17.46
CA ASN A 58 1.47 -13.77 18.60
C ASN A 58 0.53 -13.94 19.81
N ARG A 59 -0.76 -14.25 19.58
CA ARG A 59 -1.72 -14.54 20.65
C ARG A 59 -1.48 -15.90 21.30
N ILE A 60 -1.01 -16.89 20.54
CA ILE A 60 -0.69 -18.23 21.07
C ILE A 60 0.56 -18.15 21.94
N GLU A 61 1.62 -17.53 21.41
CA GLU A 61 2.90 -17.38 22.10
C GLU A 61 3.63 -16.12 21.56
N PRO A 62 3.74 -15.02 22.35
CA PRO A 62 4.33 -13.77 21.89
C PRO A 62 5.81 -13.86 21.50
N THR A 63 6.50 -14.90 21.97
CA THR A 63 7.93 -15.13 21.68
C THR A 63 8.16 -15.92 20.39
N LEU A 64 7.11 -16.46 19.77
CA LEU A 64 7.18 -17.30 18.58
C LEU A 64 7.12 -16.46 17.30
N ALA A 65 8.10 -16.62 16.43
CA ALA A 65 8.12 -15.96 15.13
C ALA A 65 6.99 -16.50 14.21
N ALA A 66 6.42 -15.66 13.35
CA ALA A 66 5.32 -16.06 12.46
C ALA A 66 5.71 -17.08 11.38
N ASP A 67 7.00 -17.24 11.10
CA ASP A 67 7.60 -18.20 10.17
C ASP A 67 8.16 -19.45 10.87
N PHE A 68 7.81 -19.70 12.14
CA PHE A 68 8.34 -20.84 12.92
C PHE A 68 8.19 -22.20 12.24
N ALA A 69 9.19 -23.07 12.45
CA ALA A 69 9.10 -24.50 12.17
C ALA A 69 8.71 -25.26 13.43
N LEU A 70 8.01 -26.40 13.31
CA LEU A 70 7.66 -27.21 14.48
C LEU A 70 8.89 -27.74 15.23
N ALA A 71 10.02 -27.89 14.55
CA ALA A 71 11.29 -28.28 15.17
C ALA A 71 11.88 -27.21 16.10
N ASP A 72 11.46 -25.95 15.97
CA ASP A 72 11.96 -24.84 16.80
C ASP A 72 11.07 -24.56 18.02
N LEU A 73 9.97 -25.30 18.20
CA LEU A 73 9.06 -25.11 19.32
C LEU A 73 9.70 -25.54 20.65
N PRO A 74 9.57 -24.73 21.73
CA PRO A 74 9.99 -25.16 23.06
C PRO A 74 9.14 -26.35 23.54
N PRO A 75 9.67 -27.21 24.44
CA PRO A 75 8.98 -28.41 24.93
C PRO A 75 7.72 -28.15 25.78
N GLN A 76 7.30 -26.90 25.94
CA GLN A 76 6.11 -26.52 26.70
C GLN A 76 4.84 -26.77 25.87
N HIS A 77 3.85 -27.39 26.50
CA HIS A 77 2.65 -27.89 25.81
C HIS A 77 1.53 -26.86 25.85
N HIS A 78 1.28 -26.17 24.73
CA HIS A 78 0.14 -25.28 24.59
C HIS A 78 -1.06 -26.02 23.95
N PRO A 79 -2.26 -26.03 24.57
CA PRO A 79 -3.42 -26.72 24.04
C PRO A 79 -3.89 -26.15 22.68
N GLU A 80 -3.62 -24.88 22.39
CA GLU A 80 -3.97 -24.25 21.11
C GLU A 80 -3.13 -24.76 19.94
N LEU A 81 -1.84 -25.09 20.16
CA LEU A 81 -0.99 -25.75 19.17
C LEU A 81 -1.53 -27.13 18.79
N LYS A 82 -2.07 -27.89 19.75
CA LYS A 82 -2.71 -29.19 19.44
C LYS A 82 -3.89 -29.02 18.50
N ARG A 83 -4.70 -27.98 18.67
CA ARG A 83 -5.82 -27.67 17.77
C ARG A 83 -5.33 -27.36 16.35
N LEU A 84 -4.24 -26.60 16.21
CA LEU A 84 -3.58 -26.36 14.92
C LEU A 84 -3.14 -27.67 14.26
N TRP A 85 -2.54 -28.57 15.03
CA TRP A 85 -2.07 -29.86 14.51
C TRP A 85 -3.21 -30.73 14.00
N TYR A 86 -4.30 -30.87 14.76
CA TYR A 86 -5.48 -31.60 14.30
C TYR A 86 -6.11 -30.95 13.05
N SER A 87 -6.12 -29.62 12.98
CA SER A 87 -6.65 -28.89 11.83
C SER A 87 -5.84 -29.15 10.56
N VAL A 88 -4.51 -29.05 10.63
CA VAL A 88 -3.62 -29.15 9.45
C VAL A 88 -3.28 -30.58 9.07
N PHE A 89 -3.09 -31.49 10.03
CA PHE A 89 -2.62 -32.86 9.73
C PHE A 89 -3.74 -33.90 9.68
N LEU A 90 -4.92 -33.64 10.25
CA LEU A 90 -6.04 -34.59 10.20
C LEU A 90 -7.17 -34.09 9.31
N ILE A 91 -7.63 -32.86 9.55
CA ILE A 91 -8.84 -32.34 8.90
C ILE A 91 -8.54 -31.87 7.47
N GLN A 92 -7.46 -31.09 7.29
CA GLN A 92 -7.11 -30.51 5.99
C GLN A 92 -6.88 -31.57 4.89
N PRO A 93 -6.15 -32.68 5.09
CA PRO A 93 -5.99 -33.69 4.03
C PRO A 93 -7.33 -34.30 3.61
N VAL A 94 -8.23 -34.59 4.56
CA VAL A 94 -9.57 -35.11 4.27
C VAL A 94 -10.40 -34.10 3.47
N LEU A 95 -10.37 -32.82 3.87
CA LEU A 95 -11.05 -31.75 3.13
C LEU A 95 -10.53 -31.62 1.70
N ILE A 96 -9.21 -31.70 1.49
CA ILE A 96 -8.60 -31.66 0.16
C ILE A 96 -9.05 -32.87 -0.67
N GLY A 97 -9.08 -34.07 -0.09
CA GLY A 97 -9.62 -35.26 -0.75
C GLY A 97 -11.07 -35.10 -1.19
N CYS A 98 -11.93 -34.57 -0.31
CA CYS A 98 -13.32 -34.24 -0.64
C CYS A 98 -13.42 -33.19 -1.75
N LEU A 99 -12.58 -32.15 -1.72
CA LEU A 99 -12.59 -31.09 -2.72
C LEU A 99 -12.16 -31.62 -4.09
N ILE A 100 -11.11 -32.44 -4.15
CA ILE A 100 -10.69 -33.15 -5.37
C ILE A 100 -11.85 -34.00 -5.91
N ALA A 101 -12.51 -34.77 -5.04
CA ALA A 101 -13.67 -35.59 -5.43
C ALA A 101 -14.79 -34.73 -6.03
N ILE A 102 -15.16 -33.63 -5.38
CA ILE A 102 -16.19 -32.70 -5.87
C ILE A 102 -15.79 -32.11 -7.23
N VAL A 103 -14.56 -31.66 -7.39
CA VAL A 103 -14.07 -31.08 -8.66
C VAL A 103 -14.13 -32.12 -9.78
N LEU A 104 -13.59 -33.32 -9.55
CA LEU A 104 -13.59 -34.38 -10.57
C LEU A 104 -15.02 -34.86 -10.90
N LEU A 105 -15.91 -34.96 -9.90
CA LEU A 105 -17.33 -35.26 -10.12
C LEU A 105 -18.03 -34.16 -10.92
N THR A 106 -17.72 -32.90 -10.64
CA THR A 106 -18.30 -31.76 -11.36
C THR A 106 -17.85 -31.76 -12.81
N ILE A 107 -16.56 -32.00 -13.05
CA ILE A 107 -16.00 -32.17 -14.41
C ILE A 107 -16.73 -33.31 -15.14
N ASN A 108 -16.87 -34.47 -14.48
CA ASN A 108 -17.55 -35.63 -15.08
C ASN A 108 -19.04 -35.36 -15.35
N PHE A 109 -19.72 -34.65 -14.44
CA PHE A 109 -21.12 -34.24 -14.60
C PHE A 109 -21.30 -33.30 -15.79
N PHE A 110 -20.44 -32.30 -15.95
CA PHE A 110 -20.49 -31.40 -17.10
C PHE A 110 -20.22 -32.16 -18.41
N PHE A 111 -19.20 -33.03 -18.46
CA PHE A 111 -18.95 -33.86 -19.65
C PHE A 111 -20.15 -34.75 -19.99
N GLY A 112 -20.72 -35.45 -19.00
CA GLY A 112 -21.92 -36.26 -19.20
C GLY A 112 -23.13 -35.43 -19.67
N PHE A 113 -23.38 -34.27 -19.07
CA PHE A 113 -24.47 -33.38 -19.50
C PHE A 113 -24.31 -32.90 -20.94
N PHE A 114 -23.10 -32.53 -21.36
CA PHE A 114 -22.85 -32.07 -22.73
C PHE A 114 -22.88 -33.22 -23.74
N ILE A 115 -22.25 -34.36 -23.44
CA ILE A 115 -22.09 -35.48 -24.37
C ILE A 115 -23.33 -36.36 -24.43
N GLU A 116 -23.91 -36.76 -23.30
CA GLU A 116 -25.07 -37.66 -23.25
C GLU A 116 -26.40 -36.89 -23.28
N GLY A 117 -26.40 -35.63 -22.82
CA GLY A 117 -27.62 -34.81 -22.77
C GLY A 117 -27.78 -33.88 -23.98
N LEU A 118 -26.85 -32.95 -24.18
CA LEU A 118 -26.98 -31.87 -25.16
C LEU A 118 -26.68 -32.33 -26.59
N LEU A 119 -25.64 -33.13 -26.79
CA LEU A 119 -25.20 -33.56 -28.12
C LEU A 119 -26.27 -34.36 -28.90
N PRO A 120 -27.02 -35.30 -28.29
CA PRO A 120 -28.11 -35.99 -28.99
C PRO A 120 -29.25 -35.05 -29.38
N VAL A 121 -29.55 -34.04 -28.56
CA VAL A 121 -30.56 -33.00 -28.87
C VAL A 121 -30.09 -32.13 -30.04
N ILE A 122 -28.81 -31.74 -30.06
CA ILE A 122 -28.22 -31.00 -31.18
C ILE A 122 -28.24 -31.85 -32.46
N ASN A 123 -27.84 -33.12 -32.39
CA ASN A 123 -27.86 -34.02 -33.54
C ASN A 123 -29.28 -34.28 -34.07
N MET A 124 -30.29 -34.40 -33.19
CA MET A 124 -31.71 -34.47 -33.59
C MET A 124 -32.17 -33.19 -34.30
N VAL A 125 -31.74 -32.02 -33.81
CA VAL A 125 -32.05 -30.72 -34.45
C VAL A 125 -31.34 -30.58 -35.81
N PHE A 126 -30.11 -31.08 -35.94
CA PHE A 126 -29.37 -31.09 -37.20
C PHE A 126 -30.01 -32.03 -38.23
N GLU A 127 -30.51 -33.19 -37.79
CA GLU A 127 -31.28 -34.11 -38.62
C GLU A 127 -32.58 -33.46 -39.14
N LEU A 128 -33.29 -32.73 -38.28
CA LEU A 128 -34.48 -31.96 -38.67
C LEU A 128 -34.19 -30.81 -39.65
N MET A 129 -32.96 -30.31 -39.70
CA MET A 129 -32.52 -29.22 -40.59
C MET A 129 -31.72 -29.71 -41.81
N GLU A 130 -31.70 -31.02 -42.08
CA GLU A 130 -30.92 -31.64 -43.18
C GLU A 130 -29.41 -31.29 -43.14
N MET A 131 -28.87 -31.04 -41.94
CA MET A 131 -27.45 -30.73 -41.73
C MET A 131 -26.66 -31.99 -41.35
N THR A 132 -25.37 -32.00 -41.68
CA THR A 132 -24.45 -33.09 -41.29
C THR A 132 -24.34 -33.21 -39.77
N GLN A 133 -24.61 -34.41 -39.24
CA GLN A 133 -24.47 -34.74 -37.82
C GLN A 133 -23.01 -34.65 -37.35
N ILE A 134 -22.82 -34.36 -36.07
CA ILE A 134 -21.51 -34.45 -35.44
C ILE A 134 -21.23 -35.94 -35.13
N PRO A 135 -20.18 -36.55 -35.70
CA PRO A 135 -19.91 -37.98 -35.53
C PRO A 135 -19.61 -38.32 -34.06
N GLU A 136 -20.35 -39.30 -33.52
CA GLU A 136 -20.20 -39.79 -32.13
C GLU A 136 -18.80 -40.38 -31.84
N SER A 137 -18.07 -40.77 -32.88
CA SER A 137 -16.75 -41.42 -32.75
C SER A 137 -15.60 -40.46 -32.40
N GLU A 138 -15.79 -39.14 -32.52
CA GLU A 138 -14.79 -38.14 -32.12
C GLU A 138 -15.14 -37.42 -30.81
N THR A 139 -16.32 -37.68 -30.22
CA THR A 139 -16.82 -36.98 -29.02
C THR A 139 -16.82 -37.80 -27.73
N ILE A 140 -16.33 -39.03 -27.74
CA ILE A 140 -16.00 -39.75 -26.50
C ILE A 140 -14.68 -39.21 -25.94
N ALA A 141 -14.70 -37.96 -25.44
CA ALA A 141 -13.78 -37.58 -24.39
C ALA A 141 -14.13 -38.48 -23.20
N ASN A 142 -13.36 -39.56 -23.02
CA ASN A 142 -13.62 -40.57 -22.00
C ASN A 142 -13.93 -39.90 -20.66
N MET A 143 -15.16 -40.13 -20.14
CA MET A 143 -15.51 -39.81 -18.76
C MET A 143 -14.36 -40.26 -17.85
N ILE A 144 -14.03 -39.46 -16.85
CA ILE A 144 -12.94 -39.80 -15.94
C ILE A 144 -13.35 -41.08 -15.19
N PRO A 145 -12.62 -42.20 -15.36
CA PRO A 145 -12.96 -43.45 -14.68
C PRO A 145 -12.93 -43.30 -13.17
N PHE A 146 -13.84 -44.00 -12.48
CA PHE A 146 -13.93 -43.96 -11.02
C PHE A 146 -12.60 -44.33 -10.34
N GLU A 147 -11.85 -45.26 -10.92
CA GLU A 147 -10.54 -45.69 -10.41
C GLU A 147 -9.48 -44.60 -10.53
N ASN A 148 -9.55 -43.76 -11.58
CA ASN A 148 -8.68 -42.60 -11.72
C ASN A 148 -9.05 -41.52 -10.70
N MET A 149 -10.33 -41.34 -10.39
CA MET A 149 -10.75 -40.45 -9.29
C MET A 149 -10.19 -40.93 -7.95
N ILE A 150 -10.24 -42.23 -7.65
CA ILE A 150 -9.62 -42.82 -6.46
C ILE A 150 -8.12 -42.53 -6.41
N LEU A 151 -7.42 -42.69 -7.54
CA LEU A 151 -5.99 -42.36 -7.64
C LEU A 151 -5.75 -40.89 -7.27
N GLY A 152 -6.48 -39.96 -7.89
CA GLY A 152 -6.34 -38.53 -7.64
C GLY A 152 -6.62 -38.12 -6.20
N ILE A 153 -7.71 -38.65 -5.61
CA ILE A 153 -8.10 -38.39 -4.22
C ILE A 153 -7.03 -38.92 -3.26
N SER A 154 -6.68 -40.21 -3.35
CA SER A 154 -5.72 -40.82 -2.43
C SER A 154 -4.32 -40.22 -2.56
N TYR A 155 -3.89 -39.90 -3.79
CA TYR A 155 -2.62 -39.23 -4.05
C TYR A 155 -2.58 -37.82 -3.46
N GLY A 156 -3.59 -36.99 -3.75
CA GLY A 156 -3.67 -35.62 -3.26
C GLY A 156 -3.78 -35.53 -1.73
N MET A 157 -4.52 -36.45 -1.11
CA MET A 157 -4.62 -36.56 0.35
C MET A 157 -3.28 -36.88 0.99
N MET A 158 -2.57 -37.90 0.50
CA MET A 158 -1.27 -38.28 1.06
C MET A 158 -0.20 -37.22 0.80
N LEU A 159 -0.23 -36.57 -0.36
CA LEU A 159 0.69 -35.49 -0.66
C LEU A 159 0.44 -34.27 0.25
N CYS A 160 -0.83 -33.93 0.51
CA CYS A 160 -1.18 -32.90 1.48
C CYS A 160 -0.72 -33.28 2.90
N LEU A 161 -1.01 -34.50 3.37
CA LEU A 161 -0.66 -34.96 4.71
C LEU A 161 0.86 -34.97 4.94
N VAL A 162 1.57 -35.75 4.13
CA VAL A 162 3.00 -36.03 4.30
C VAL A 162 3.81 -34.79 3.94
N GLY A 163 3.42 -34.09 2.88
CA GLY A 163 4.04 -32.83 2.47
C GLY A 163 3.91 -31.77 3.55
N SER A 164 2.69 -31.53 4.08
CA SER A 164 2.48 -30.56 5.17
C SER A 164 3.27 -30.94 6.42
N LEU A 165 3.33 -32.22 6.79
CA LEU A 165 4.02 -32.67 8.00
C LEU A 165 5.53 -32.41 7.93
N ILE A 166 6.19 -32.88 6.87
CA ILE A 166 7.64 -32.76 6.73
C ILE A 166 8.04 -31.29 6.58
N SER A 167 7.29 -30.52 5.76
CA SER A 167 7.62 -29.12 5.50
C SER A 167 7.30 -28.20 6.69
N SER A 168 6.22 -28.47 7.45
CA SER A 168 5.93 -27.76 8.70
C SER A 168 6.98 -28.02 9.78
N PHE A 169 7.54 -29.23 9.79
CA PHE A 169 8.61 -29.60 10.72
C PHE A 169 9.95 -29.00 10.36
N THR A 170 10.27 -28.92 9.06
CA THR A 170 11.62 -28.58 8.60
C THR A 170 11.79 -27.16 8.09
N VAL A 171 10.79 -26.59 7.40
CA VAL A 171 10.85 -25.26 6.77
C VAL A 171 10.11 -24.24 7.65
N SER A 172 8.79 -24.35 7.69
CA SER A 172 7.88 -23.47 8.45
C SER A 172 6.47 -24.05 8.43
N PHE A 173 5.72 -23.86 9.52
CA PHE A 173 4.32 -24.31 9.61
C PHE A 173 3.43 -23.66 8.53
N ALA A 174 3.61 -22.36 8.28
CA ALA A 174 2.88 -21.65 7.24
C ALA A 174 3.20 -22.16 5.83
N PHE A 175 4.49 -22.39 5.56
CA PHE A 175 4.93 -22.96 4.29
C PHE A 175 4.31 -24.34 4.05
N GLY A 176 4.26 -25.18 5.10
CA GLY A 176 3.71 -26.52 4.97
C GLY A 176 2.21 -26.56 4.75
N ILE A 177 1.44 -25.66 5.36
CA ILE A 177 0.00 -25.50 5.05
C ILE A 177 -0.18 -25.24 3.56
N VAL A 178 0.51 -24.23 3.01
CA VAL A 178 0.32 -23.80 1.62
C VAL A 178 0.83 -24.84 0.63
N ALA A 179 2.05 -25.34 0.83
CA ALA A 179 2.65 -26.32 -0.07
C ALA A 179 1.84 -27.63 -0.08
N GLY A 180 1.36 -28.07 1.09
CA GLY A 180 0.54 -29.26 1.23
C GLY A 180 -0.87 -29.11 0.64
N THR A 181 -1.60 -28.02 0.95
CA THR A 181 -2.96 -27.81 0.41
C THR A 181 -2.94 -27.71 -1.11
N LEU A 182 -2.13 -26.80 -1.67
CA LEU A 182 -2.11 -26.55 -3.10
C LEU A 182 -1.43 -27.67 -3.87
N GLY A 183 -0.34 -28.21 -3.33
CA GLY A 183 0.33 -29.37 -3.89
C GLY A 183 -0.64 -30.54 -3.98
N GLY A 184 -1.29 -30.90 -2.87
CA GLY A 184 -2.23 -32.01 -2.81
C GLY A 184 -3.43 -31.81 -3.73
N LEU A 185 -4.05 -30.64 -3.70
CA LEU A 185 -5.22 -30.32 -4.52
C LEU A 185 -4.89 -30.37 -6.02
N LEU A 186 -3.87 -29.64 -6.46
CA LEU A 186 -3.58 -29.48 -7.87
C LEU A 186 -3.01 -30.77 -8.47
N THR A 187 -2.11 -31.47 -7.76
CA THR A 187 -1.54 -32.74 -8.25
C THR A 187 -2.58 -33.86 -8.20
N GLY A 188 -3.45 -33.88 -7.18
CA GLY A 188 -4.55 -34.83 -7.09
C GLY A 188 -5.57 -34.67 -8.23
N ILE A 189 -5.93 -33.43 -8.60
CA ILE A 189 -6.78 -33.18 -9.78
C ILE A 189 -6.05 -33.62 -11.06
N LEU A 190 -4.78 -33.25 -11.22
CA LEU A 190 -4.00 -33.60 -12.41
C LEU A 190 -3.95 -35.12 -12.62
N PHE A 191 -3.58 -35.89 -11.60
CA PHE A 191 -3.47 -37.34 -11.71
C PHE A 191 -4.83 -38.04 -11.73
N GLY A 192 -5.86 -37.41 -11.15
CA GLY A 192 -7.24 -37.86 -11.29
C GLY A 192 -7.75 -37.77 -12.73
N ILE A 193 -7.48 -36.66 -13.42
CA ILE A 193 -7.84 -36.49 -14.84
C ILE A 193 -6.98 -37.38 -15.72
N ALA A 194 -5.67 -37.37 -15.47
CA ALA A 194 -4.70 -37.90 -16.41
C ALA A 194 -4.44 -39.42 -16.21
N GLY A 195 -4.97 -40.01 -15.13
CA GLY A 195 -4.99 -41.45 -14.89
C GLY A 195 -3.62 -42.10 -14.68
N THR A 196 -2.55 -41.33 -14.54
CA THR A 196 -1.20 -41.84 -14.27
C THR A 196 -0.45 -40.90 -13.32
N THR A 197 0.58 -41.42 -12.64
CA THR A 197 1.39 -40.68 -11.66
C THR A 197 2.65 -40.05 -12.27
N GLY A 198 2.90 -40.25 -13.57
CA GLY A 198 4.12 -39.84 -14.28
C GLY A 198 3.93 -38.65 -15.23
N HIS A 199 2.91 -37.82 -15.02
CA HIS A 199 2.62 -36.70 -15.91
C HIS A 199 3.61 -35.55 -15.76
N ILE A 200 4.19 -35.14 -16.88
CA ILE A 200 5.21 -34.08 -16.97
C ILE A 200 4.72 -32.75 -16.38
N ALA A 201 3.44 -32.42 -16.57
CA ALA A 201 2.82 -31.22 -15.99
C ALA A 201 2.90 -31.16 -14.45
N GLY A 202 3.04 -32.31 -13.77
CA GLY A 202 3.18 -32.38 -12.32
C GLY A 202 4.47 -31.72 -11.81
N ILE A 203 5.53 -31.69 -12.61
CA ILE A 203 6.80 -31.07 -12.22
C ILE A 203 6.68 -29.55 -12.24
N SER A 204 6.17 -28.98 -13.33
CA SER A 204 5.91 -27.54 -13.44
C SER A 204 4.94 -27.07 -12.35
N LEU A 205 3.91 -27.87 -12.07
CA LEU A 205 2.98 -27.62 -10.98
C LEU A 205 3.67 -27.63 -9.60
N GLY A 206 4.53 -28.62 -9.35
CA GLY A 206 5.32 -28.69 -8.12
C GLY A 206 6.22 -27.47 -7.93
N ILE A 207 6.92 -27.04 -8.99
CA ILE A 207 7.75 -25.82 -8.97
C ILE A 207 6.89 -24.59 -8.67
N PHE A 208 5.72 -24.46 -9.28
CA PHE A 208 4.78 -23.37 -9.00
C PHE A 208 4.35 -23.34 -7.53
N VAL A 209 3.92 -24.48 -6.99
CA VAL A 209 3.44 -24.59 -5.60
C VAL A 209 4.55 -24.25 -4.60
N MET A 210 5.76 -24.78 -4.80
CA MET A 210 6.90 -24.49 -3.92
C MET A 210 7.34 -23.03 -4.01
N SER A 211 7.26 -22.44 -5.20
CA SER A 211 7.55 -21.02 -5.43
C SER A 211 6.53 -20.11 -4.75
N LEU A 212 5.24 -20.45 -4.83
CA LEU A 212 4.16 -19.73 -4.17
C LEU A 212 4.29 -19.82 -2.64
N ALA A 213 4.45 -21.03 -2.11
CA ALA A 213 4.61 -21.26 -0.68
C ALA A 213 5.86 -20.54 -0.13
N GLY A 214 6.95 -20.53 -0.90
CA GLY A 214 8.16 -19.76 -0.58
C GLY A 214 7.91 -18.25 -0.57
N SER A 215 7.21 -17.71 -1.57
CA SER A 215 6.89 -16.28 -1.63
C SER A 215 5.97 -15.81 -0.50
N ILE A 216 5.08 -16.69 -0.01
CA ILE A 216 4.26 -16.46 1.18
C ILE A 216 5.12 -16.51 2.43
N LEU A 217 6.02 -17.50 2.58
CA LEU A 217 6.96 -17.54 3.70
C LEU A 217 7.80 -16.25 3.80
N ALA A 218 8.25 -15.72 2.67
CA ALA A 218 8.98 -14.45 2.62
C ALA A 218 8.14 -13.21 3.00
N SER A 219 6.80 -13.32 3.11
CA SER A 219 5.92 -12.21 3.50
C SER A 219 5.73 -12.07 5.01
N LEU A 220 6.02 -13.13 5.77
CA LEU A 220 5.67 -13.24 7.18
C LEU A 220 6.60 -12.46 8.13
N PRO A 221 7.92 -12.37 7.91
CA PRO A 221 8.81 -11.64 8.81
C PRO A 221 8.55 -10.12 8.79
N LEU A 222 8.42 -9.51 9.98
CA LEU A 222 8.23 -8.06 10.17
C LEU A 222 9.51 -7.25 9.93
N GLU A 223 10.68 -7.81 10.24
CA GLU A 223 11.97 -7.16 10.02
C GLU A 223 12.53 -7.54 8.65
N HIS A 224 12.35 -6.66 7.67
CA HIS A 224 13.17 -6.70 6.46
C HIS A 224 14.57 -6.18 6.82
N LYS A 225 15.41 -7.05 7.37
CA LYS A 225 16.83 -6.74 7.49
C LYS A 225 17.38 -6.65 6.08
N GLU A 226 17.79 -5.45 5.65
CA GLU A 226 18.41 -5.24 4.35
C GLU A 226 19.73 -6.04 4.31
N ILE A 227 19.68 -7.20 3.67
CA ILE A 227 20.84 -8.05 3.46
C ILE A 227 21.30 -7.82 2.02
N ALA A 228 22.56 -7.43 1.87
CA ALA A 228 23.17 -7.16 0.56
C ALA A 228 23.00 -8.34 -0.41
N ASN A 229 22.74 -8.01 -1.68
CA ASN A 229 22.37 -8.97 -2.73
C ASN A 229 23.47 -10.02 -2.99
N ASP A 230 24.74 -9.65 -2.80
CA ASP A 230 25.90 -10.54 -2.91
C ASP A 230 25.83 -11.70 -1.91
N ARG A 231 25.53 -11.39 -0.64
CA ARG A 231 25.40 -12.39 0.42
C ARG A 231 24.25 -13.34 0.17
N GLN A 232 23.12 -12.83 -0.35
CA GLN A 232 22.00 -13.67 -0.74
C GLN A 232 22.39 -14.66 -1.85
N PHE A 233 23.11 -14.19 -2.87
CA PHE A 233 23.58 -15.01 -3.97
C PHE A 233 24.57 -16.10 -3.52
N PHE A 234 25.54 -15.76 -2.68
CA PHE A 234 26.46 -16.73 -2.08
C PHE A 234 25.72 -17.78 -1.22
N GLY A 235 24.71 -17.36 -0.47
CA GLY A 235 23.85 -18.26 0.30
C GLY A 235 23.17 -19.31 -0.58
N VAL A 236 22.65 -18.90 -1.74
CA VAL A 236 22.03 -19.82 -2.72
C VAL A 236 23.04 -20.85 -3.23
N ILE A 237 24.23 -20.41 -3.66
CA ILE A 237 25.26 -21.31 -4.19
C ILE A 237 25.70 -22.32 -3.14
N ILE A 238 25.95 -21.88 -1.91
CA ILE A 238 26.36 -22.76 -0.81
C ILE A 238 25.25 -23.78 -0.49
N GLY A 239 24.00 -23.33 -0.41
CA GLY A 239 22.85 -24.22 -0.20
C GLY A 239 22.74 -25.31 -1.26
N LEU A 240 22.88 -24.95 -2.54
CA LEU A 240 22.82 -25.89 -3.66
C LEU A 240 24.01 -26.86 -3.68
N THR A 241 25.23 -26.37 -3.47
CA THR A 241 26.45 -27.20 -3.51
C THR A 241 26.49 -28.22 -2.38
N ILE A 242 26.21 -27.81 -1.14
CA ILE A 242 26.18 -28.73 0.01
C ILE A 242 25.07 -29.77 -0.18
N SER A 243 23.89 -29.36 -0.64
CA SER A 243 22.78 -30.29 -0.86
C SER A 243 23.08 -31.29 -1.97
N GLY A 244 23.72 -30.85 -3.05
CA GLY A 244 24.19 -31.75 -4.11
C GLY A 244 25.21 -32.76 -3.59
N LEU A 245 26.19 -32.31 -2.79
CA LEU A 245 27.18 -33.19 -2.17
C LEU A 245 26.53 -34.26 -1.27
N VAL A 246 25.55 -33.86 -0.46
CA VAL A 246 24.78 -34.74 0.42
C VAL A 246 24.07 -35.83 -0.37
N LEU A 247 23.38 -35.48 -1.45
CA LEU A 247 22.63 -36.45 -2.26
C LEU A 247 23.57 -37.42 -3.00
N VAL A 248 24.70 -36.92 -3.52
CA VAL A 248 25.73 -37.75 -4.15
C VAL A 248 26.33 -38.73 -3.14
N MET A 249 26.67 -38.26 -1.94
CA MET A 249 27.22 -39.10 -0.87
C MET A 249 26.18 -40.14 -0.39
N GLY A 250 24.91 -39.74 -0.24
CA GLY A 250 23.81 -40.65 0.09
C GLY A 250 23.60 -41.72 -0.98
N SER A 251 23.67 -41.34 -2.27
CA SER A 251 23.63 -42.27 -3.40
C SER A 251 24.79 -43.26 -3.37
N PHE A 252 26.02 -42.78 -3.14
CA PHE A 252 27.21 -43.61 -3.04
C PHE A 252 27.12 -44.62 -1.89
N LEU A 253 26.71 -44.18 -0.70
CA LEU A 253 26.46 -45.06 0.44
C LEU A 253 25.35 -46.08 0.14
N GLY A 254 24.28 -45.67 -0.54
CA GLY A 254 23.22 -46.57 -1.00
C GLY A 254 23.75 -47.64 -1.96
N THR A 255 24.59 -47.28 -2.94
CA THR A 255 25.17 -48.26 -3.89
C THR A 255 26.09 -49.26 -3.22
N THR A 256 26.95 -48.81 -2.29
CA THR A 256 27.87 -49.68 -1.57
C THR A 256 27.11 -50.66 -0.68
N PHE A 257 26.10 -50.18 0.05
CA PHE A 257 25.22 -51.03 0.86
C PHE A 257 24.40 -52.01 0.00
N GLY A 258 23.81 -51.56 -1.11
CA GLY A 258 23.06 -52.41 -2.03
C GLY A 258 23.91 -53.53 -2.65
N ASN A 259 25.18 -53.24 -2.99
CA ASN A 259 26.12 -54.25 -3.47
C ASN A 259 26.53 -55.24 -2.37
N LEU A 260 26.65 -54.78 -1.12
CA LEU A 260 26.91 -55.66 0.02
C LEU A 260 25.73 -56.58 0.30
N LEU A 261 24.49 -56.09 0.18
CA LEU A 261 23.28 -56.89 0.35
C LEU A 261 23.13 -58.01 -0.68
N LYS A 262 23.70 -57.87 -1.88
CA LYS A 262 23.72 -58.95 -2.89
C LYS A 262 24.50 -60.19 -2.44
N LEU A 263 25.35 -60.06 -1.41
CA LEU A 263 26.09 -61.18 -0.81
C LEU A 263 25.24 -61.99 0.19
N LEU A 264 24.09 -61.46 0.60
CA LEU A 264 23.15 -62.12 1.52
C LEU A 264 22.16 -63.03 0.74
N PRO A 265 21.50 -63.98 1.42
CA PRO A 265 20.64 -64.97 0.76
C PRO A 265 19.45 -64.34 0.01
N SER A 266 18.88 -65.10 -0.93
CA SER A 266 17.91 -64.68 -1.94
C SER A 266 16.59 -64.05 -1.46
N PHE A 267 16.37 -63.89 -0.16
CA PHE A 267 15.17 -63.28 0.41
C PHE A 267 15.18 -61.74 0.39
N VAL A 268 16.33 -61.09 0.10
CA VAL A 268 16.42 -59.62 -0.08
C VAL A 268 16.90 -59.29 -1.49
N GLN A 269 15.99 -59.21 -2.45
CA GLN A 269 16.31 -58.70 -3.79
C GLN A 269 16.07 -57.20 -3.85
N LEU A 270 17.14 -56.41 -3.68
CA LEU A 270 17.12 -54.96 -3.87
C LEU A 270 17.89 -54.57 -5.12
N THR A 271 17.26 -53.78 -5.98
CA THR A 271 17.96 -53.16 -7.11
C THR A 271 18.90 -52.06 -6.60
N ILE A 272 19.95 -51.76 -7.37
CA ILE A 272 20.90 -50.68 -7.03
C ILE A 272 20.16 -49.34 -6.91
N ALA A 273 19.20 -49.08 -7.80
CA ALA A 273 18.40 -47.85 -7.77
C ALA A 273 17.57 -47.71 -6.49
N GLN A 274 16.91 -48.80 -6.04
CA GLN A 274 16.17 -48.80 -4.77
C GLN A 274 17.10 -48.55 -3.58
N ALA A 275 18.29 -49.16 -3.57
CA ALA A 275 19.28 -48.96 -2.52
C ALA A 275 19.81 -47.52 -2.48
N GLN A 276 19.97 -46.86 -3.63
CA GLN A 276 20.32 -45.43 -3.72
C GLN A 276 19.24 -44.54 -3.10
N ILE A 277 17.95 -44.76 -3.43
CA ILE A 277 16.84 -43.98 -2.87
C ILE A 277 16.80 -44.11 -1.34
N ILE A 278 17.00 -45.32 -0.82
CA ILE A 278 17.04 -45.58 0.63
C ILE A 278 18.26 -44.89 1.26
N GLY A 279 19.44 -44.95 0.62
CA GLY A 279 20.64 -44.24 1.07
C GLY A 279 20.46 -42.71 1.12
N MET A 280 19.80 -42.13 0.11
CA MET A 280 19.44 -40.71 0.11
C MET A 280 18.45 -40.36 1.24
N ALA A 281 17.45 -41.20 1.48
CA ALA A 281 16.50 -41.02 2.59
C ALA A 281 17.19 -41.07 3.96
N ALA A 282 18.17 -41.97 4.14
CA ALA A 282 19.01 -42.05 5.33
C ALA A 282 19.80 -40.75 5.55
N ALA A 283 20.48 -40.27 4.50
CA ALA A 283 21.26 -39.04 4.55
C ALA A 283 20.39 -37.83 4.90
N ALA A 284 19.19 -37.72 4.30
CA ALA A 284 18.23 -36.68 4.62
C ALA A 284 17.78 -36.73 6.08
N GLY A 285 17.48 -37.92 6.62
CA GLY A 285 17.08 -38.10 8.01
C GLY A 285 18.18 -37.71 9.01
N LEU A 286 19.44 -38.08 8.72
CA LEU A 286 20.60 -37.67 9.52
C LEU A 286 20.76 -36.15 9.55
N ILE A 287 20.60 -35.49 8.40
CA ILE A 287 20.81 -34.03 8.28
C ILE A 287 19.67 -33.25 8.92
N ILE A 288 18.42 -33.68 8.74
CA ILE A 288 17.29 -33.04 9.41
C ILE A 288 17.41 -33.23 10.93
N GLY A 289 17.81 -34.43 11.38
CA GLY A 289 18.02 -34.70 12.80
C GLY A 289 19.19 -33.92 13.41
N TRP A 290 20.14 -33.46 12.60
CA TRP A 290 21.26 -32.63 13.06
C TRP A 290 20.77 -31.31 13.70
N ARG A 291 19.59 -30.82 13.32
CA ARG A 291 18.96 -29.61 13.88
C ARG A 291 18.78 -29.70 15.40
N PHE A 292 18.51 -30.90 15.93
CA PHE A 292 18.31 -31.11 17.37
C PHE A 292 19.62 -31.15 18.16
N ARG A 293 20.78 -31.12 17.49
CA ARG A 293 22.11 -31.24 18.10
C ARG A 293 22.28 -32.47 19.00
N ASP A 294 21.46 -33.50 18.78
CA ASP A 294 21.48 -34.78 19.49
C ASP A 294 21.58 -35.91 18.47
N TRP A 295 22.61 -36.75 18.62
CA TRP A 295 22.87 -37.87 17.71
C TRP A 295 21.73 -38.91 17.73
N ARG A 296 21.00 -39.01 18.84
CA ARG A 296 19.88 -39.95 18.98
C ARG A 296 18.76 -39.59 18.00
N TRP A 297 18.42 -38.30 17.92
CA TRP A 297 17.42 -37.79 16.98
C TRP A 297 17.86 -37.91 15.52
N MET A 298 19.16 -37.77 15.26
CA MET A 298 19.74 -38.05 13.93
C MET A 298 19.53 -39.51 13.53
N ALA A 299 19.90 -40.44 14.41
CA ALA A 299 19.77 -41.87 14.15
C ALA A 299 18.30 -42.31 14.02
N THR A 300 17.41 -41.80 14.89
CA THR A 300 15.99 -42.16 14.84
C THR A 300 15.32 -41.66 13.57
N LEU A 301 15.56 -40.42 13.13
CA LEU A 301 14.99 -39.90 11.89
C LEU A 301 15.55 -40.61 10.65
N ALA A 302 16.85 -40.93 10.64
CA ALA A 302 17.45 -41.72 9.57
C ALA A 302 16.84 -43.12 9.46
N LEU A 303 16.66 -43.82 10.59
CA LEU A 303 16.00 -45.14 10.65
C LEU A 303 14.52 -45.07 10.27
N LEU A 304 13.82 -44.02 10.70
CA LEU A 304 12.40 -43.83 10.38
C LEU A 304 12.24 -43.61 8.87
N PHE A 305 13.03 -42.71 8.27
CA PHE A 305 12.94 -42.42 6.84
C PHE A 305 13.36 -43.58 5.96
N THR A 306 14.44 -44.29 6.32
CA THR A 306 14.86 -45.50 5.60
C THR A 306 13.82 -46.61 5.69
N SER A 307 13.29 -46.89 6.88
CA SER A 307 12.28 -47.93 7.06
C SER A 307 10.96 -47.59 6.35
N LEU A 308 10.54 -46.32 6.38
CA LEU A 308 9.36 -45.85 5.66
C LEU A 308 9.53 -46.01 4.15
N ILE A 309 10.63 -45.51 3.57
CA ILE A 309 10.87 -45.59 2.13
C ILE A 309 11.06 -47.04 1.67
N TRP A 310 11.74 -47.87 2.47
CA TRP A 310 11.83 -49.30 2.20
C TRP A 310 10.44 -49.96 2.15
N LEU A 311 9.60 -49.69 3.15
CA LEU A 311 8.24 -50.24 3.22
C LEU A 311 7.41 -49.81 2.02
N LEU A 312 7.48 -48.54 1.63
CA LEU A 312 6.76 -48.01 0.47
C LEU A 312 7.24 -48.63 -0.84
N ILE A 313 8.55 -48.72 -1.07
CA ILE A 313 9.12 -49.38 -2.26
C ILE A 313 8.69 -50.85 -2.28
N SER A 314 8.78 -51.56 -1.16
CA SER A 314 8.34 -52.95 -1.06
C SER A 314 6.85 -53.09 -1.38
N LEU A 315 6.00 -52.20 -0.86
CA LEU A 315 4.56 -52.21 -1.13
C LEU A 315 4.27 -51.97 -2.62
N ILE A 316 4.97 -51.02 -3.26
CA ILE A 316 4.81 -50.74 -4.69
C ILE A 316 5.19 -51.96 -5.54
N PHE A 317 6.39 -52.50 -5.34
CA PHE A 317 6.94 -53.53 -6.24
C PHE A 317 6.39 -54.94 -5.95
N ASN A 318 6.11 -55.27 -4.69
CA ASN A 318 5.68 -56.63 -4.31
C ASN A 318 4.16 -56.77 -4.16
N VAL A 319 3.41 -55.66 -4.05
CA VAL A 319 1.94 -55.71 -3.92
C VAL A 319 1.28 -54.96 -5.06
N VAL A 320 1.51 -53.65 -5.22
CA VAL A 320 0.77 -52.81 -6.19
C VAL A 320 0.99 -53.29 -7.63
N ASN A 321 2.23 -53.62 -8.00
CA ASN A 321 2.56 -54.06 -9.35
C ASN A 321 2.10 -55.49 -9.66
N TYR A 322 1.77 -56.29 -8.64
CA TYR A 322 1.32 -57.69 -8.79
C TYR A 322 -0.22 -57.82 -8.78
N ILE A 323 -0.96 -56.74 -8.49
CA ILE A 323 -2.41 -56.73 -8.61
C ILE A 323 -2.80 -56.67 -10.09
N ASP A 324 -3.48 -57.72 -10.57
CA ASP A 324 -4.02 -57.80 -11.93
C ASP A 324 -5.03 -56.68 -12.20
N GLU A 325 -4.93 -56.06 -13.38
CA GLU A 325 -5.77 -54.93 -13.78
C GLU A 325 -7.24 -55.33 -13.98
N ASP A 326 -7.52 -56.59 -14.28
CA ASP A 326 -8.86 -57.06 -14.64
C ASP A 326 -9.77 -57.39 -13.44
N GLN A 327 -9.22 -57.52 -12.22
CA GLN A 327 -9.98 -57.96 -11.03
C GLN A 327 -10.15 -56.88 -9.95
N MET A 328 -9.11 -56.08 -9.67
CA MET A 328 -9.13 -55.12 -8.56
C MET A 328 -8.45 -53.78 -8.90
N LEU A 329 -8.81 -53.20 -10.06
CA LEU A 329 -8.23 -51.94 -10.52
C LEU A 329 -8.37 -50.78 -9.51
N TRP A 330 -9.53 -50.64 -8.86
CA TRP A 330 -9.76 -49.60 -7.85
C TRP A 330 -8.78 -49.70 -6.67
N LEU A 331 -8.43 -50.92 -6.24
CA LEU A 331 -7.49 -51.17 -5.15
C LEU A 331 -6.05 -50.86 -5.59
N LYS A 332 -5.68 -51.27 -6.81
CA LYS A 332 -4.39 -50.92 -7.42
C LYS A 332 -4.20 -49.40 -7.49
N ARG A 333 -5.23 -48.67 -7.92
CA ARG A 333 -5.22 -47.19 -7.99
C ARG A 333 -5.17 -46.53 -6.61
N LEU A 334 -5.91 -47.04 -5.63
CA LEU A 334 -5.84 -46.55 -4.25
C LEU A 334 -4.45 -46.73 -3.67
N LEU A 335 -3.87 -47.94 -3.77
CA LEU A 335 -2.54 -48.21 -3.24
C LEU A 335 -1.45 -47.42 -3.99
N SER A 336 -1.59 -47.27 -5.31
CA SER A 336 -0.70 -46.43 -6.13
C SER A 336 -0.77 -44.96 -5.73
N GLY A 337 -1.97 -44.44 -5.44
CA GLY A 337 -2.13 -43.08 -4.94
C GLY A 337 -1.54 -42.89 -3.54
N LEU A 338 -1.80 -43.82 -2.62
CA LEU A 338 -1.25 -43.76 -1.27
C LEU A 338 0.28 -43.80 -1.26
N THR A 339 0.87 -44.75 -1.98
CA THR A 339 2.32 -44.93 -2.05
C THR A 339 2.99 -43.84 -2.87
N GLY A 340 2.49 -43.54 -4.06
CA GLY A 340 3.01 -42.50 -4.94
C GLY A 340 2.94 -41.11 -4.30
N GLY A 341 1.81 -40.77 -3.66
CA GLY A 341 1.63 -39.49 -2.96
C GLY A 341 2.64 -39.32 -1.82
N THR A 342 2.86 -40.40 -1.05
CA THR A 342 3.84 -40.40 0.06
C THR A 342 5.28 -40.26 -0.44
N VAL A 343 5.68 -41.06 -1.43
CA VAL A 343 7.05 -41.05 -1.98
C VAL A 343 7.38 -39.70 -2.61
N ASN A 344 6.47 -39.13 -3.41
CA ASN A 344 6.70 -37.83 -4.03
C ASN A 344 6.66 -36.69 -3.02
N ALA A 345 5.75 -36.72 -2.03
CA ALA A 345 5.76 -35.73 -0.95
C ALA A 345 7.09 -35.72 -0.20
N PHE A 346 7.64 -36.90 0.09
CA PHE A 346 8.93 -37.06 0.74
C PHE A 346 10.07 -36.50 -0.11
N LEU A 347 10.16 -36.91 -1.38
CA LEU A 347 11.20 -36.47 -2.30
C LEU A 347 11.16 -34.95 -2.55
N PHE A 348 10.02 -34.38 -2.93
CA PHE A 348 9.88 -32.94 -3.17
C PHE A 348 10.24 -32.12 -1.93
N THR A 349 9.75 -32.54 -0.76
CA THR A 349 9.99 -31.79 0.47
C THR A 349 11.45 -31.88 0.89
N ILE A 350 12.08 -33.05 0.83
CA ILE A 350 13.50 -33.19 1.22
C ILE A 350 14.42 -32.46 0.26
N LEU A 351 14.18 -32.57 -1.05
CA LEU A 351 14.97 -31.87 -2.06
C LEU A 351 14.84 -30.35 -1.93
N PHE A 352 13.73 -29.85 -1.39
CA PHE A 352 13.56 -28.44 -1.07
C PHE A 352 14.20 -28.06 0.27
N THR A 353 13.94 -28.86 1.32
CA THR A 353 14.37 -28.63 2.69
C THR A 353 15.88 -28.60 2.82
N LEU A 354 16.62 -29.48 2.15
CA LEU A 354 18.09 -29.54 2.28
C LEU A 354 18.74 -28.21 1.83
N PRO A 355 18.54 -27.73 0.58
CA PRO A 355 19.10 -26.44 0.15
C PRO A 355 18.56 -25.27 0.95
N TYR A 356 17.25 -25.29 1.27
CA TYR A 356 16.63 -24.26 2.09
C TYR A 356 17.32 -24.17 3.45
N MET A 357 17.51 -25.29 4.14
CA MET A 357 18.05 -25.33 5.49
C MET A 357 19.53 -24.94 5.50
N PHE A 358 20.34 -25.37 4.53
CA PHE A 358 21.75 -24.95 4.49
C PHE A 358 21.93 -23.46 4.15
N ALA A 359 21.18 -22.95 3.16
CA ALA A 359 21.21 -21.53 2.84
C ALA A 359 20.64 -20.68 3.98
N SER A 360 19.56 -21.12 4.64
CA SER A 360 18.93 -20.40 5.76
C SER A 360 19.65 -20.58 7.11
N LEU A 361 20.39 -21.67 7.33
CA LEU A 361 21.24 -21.82 8.52
C LEU A 361 22.43 -20.86 8.42
N LEU A 362 22.97 -20.66 7.21
CA LEU A 362 23.90 -19.56 6.94
C LEU A 362 23.24 -18.18 7.11
N ALA A 363 21.90 -18.05 7.02
CA ALA A 363 21.16 -16.80 7.24
C ALA A 363 21.34 -16.20 8.62
N ARG A 364 21.51 -17.04 9.64
CA ARG A 364 21.76 -16.55 11.01
C ARG A 364 23.07 -15.75 11.09
N TYR A 365 23.92 -15.80 10.04
CA TYR A 365 25.17 -15.05 9.94
C TYR A 365 25.35 -14.24 8.62
N ILE A 366 24.75 -14.62 7.48
CA ILE A 366 25.12 -14.12 6.13
C ILE A 366 23.92 -13.85 5.18
N ALA A 367 23.00 -14.81 4.92
CA ALA A 367 22.07 -14.77 3.77
C ALA A 367 20.59 -15.02 4.13
N GLY A 368 19.69 -14.03 4.04
CA GLY A 368 18.30 -14.09 4.55
C GLY A 368 17.38 -15.20 4.01
N VAL A 369 16.15 -15.28 4.54
CA VAL A 369 15.11 -16.30 4.22
C VAL A 369 14.90 -16.47 2.70
N TRP A 370 15.00 -15.38 1.94
CA TRP A 370 14.93 -15.36 0.47
C TRP A 370 15.95 -16.29 -0.20
N ALA A 371 17.21 -16.30 0.25
CA ALA A 371 18.25 -17.16 -0.31
C ALA A 371 17.92 -18.65 -0.08
N GLY A 372 17.36 -18.98 1.09
CA GLY A 372 16.84 -20.31 1.39
C GLY A 372 15.75 -20.74 0.42
N ILE A 373 14.76 -19.89 0.17
CA ILE A 373 13.65 -20.18 -0.73
C ILE A 373 14.15 -20.45 -2.15
N ILE A 374 15.00 -19.56 -2.69
CA ILE A 374 15.54 -19.73 -4.05
C ILE A 374 16.41 -20.98 -4.16
N ALA A 375 17.25 -21.27 -3.16
CA ALA A 375 18.04 -22.50 -3.12
C ALA A 375 17.13 -23.74 -3.10
N GLY A 376 16.05 -23.73 -2.31
CA GLY A 376 15.09 -24.83 -2.23
C GLY A 376 14.35 -25.07 -3.54
N ILE A 377 13.89 -23.99 -4.20
CA ILE A 377 13.20 -24.06 -5.50
C ILE A 377 14.16 -24.58 -6.57
N LEU A 378 15.36 -24.00 -6.68
CA LEU A 378 16.34 -24.43 -7.67
C LEU A 378 16.81 -25.86 -7.40
N GLY A 379 17.05 -26.24 -6.15
CA GLY A 379 17.50 -27.59 -5.80
C GLY A 379 16.46 -28.65 -6.13
N SER A 380 15.21 -28.48 -5.66
CA SER A 380 14.14 -29.44 -5.94
C SER A 380 13.65 -29.38 -7.39
N GLY A 381 13.41 -28.19 -7.93
CA GLY A 381 12.95 -28.00 -9.30
C GLY A 381 13.93 -28.50 -10.34
N SER A 382 15.23 -28.16 -10.21
CA SER A 382 16.24 -28.61 -11.20
C SER A 382 16.47 -30.12 -11.17
N ALA A 383 16.41 -30.77 -10.00
CA ALA A 383 16.56 -32.22 -9.89
C ALA A 383 15.44 -32.97 -10.63
N TYR A 384 14.18 -32.54 -10.44
CA TYR A 384 13.03 -33.13 -11.13
C TYR A 384 13.02 -32.80 -12.63
N LEU A 385 13.37 -31.57 -13.00
CA LEU A 385 13.49 -31.19 -14.41
C LEU A 385 14.58 -32.00 -15.11
N LEU A 386 15.75 -32.18 -14.48
CA LEU A 386 16.82 -32.99 -15.04
C LEU A 386 16.39 -34.44 -15.24
N PHE A 387 15.73 -35.03 -14.23
CA PHE A 387 15.17 -36.38 -14.35
C PHE A 387 14.15 -36.47 -15.51
N ALA A 388 13.25 -35.50 -15.63
CA ALA A 388 12.27 -35.48 -16.72
C ALA A 388 12.90 -35.29 -18.10
N ILE A 389 13.95 -34.47 -18.22
CA ILE A 389 14.70 -34.29 -19.47
C ILE A 389 15.42 -35.59 -19.85
N ILE A 390 15.95 -36.35 -18.88
CA ILE A 390 16.58 -37.65 -19.15
C ILE A 390 15.53 -38.68 -19.64
N VAL A 391 14.34 -38.68 -19.04
CA VAL A 391 13.26 -39.63 -19.40
C VAL A 391 12.59 -39.25 -20.72
N ALA A 392 12.39 -37.95 -20.98
CA ALA A 392 11.70 -37.43 -22.15
C ALA A 392 12.51 -36.28 -22.78
N PRO A 393 13.63 -36.59 -23.46
CA PRO A 393 14.54 -35.57 -24.00
C PRO A 393 13.87 -34.66 -25.05
N GLU A 394 12.88 -35.17 -25.79
CA GLU A 394 12.15 -34.43 -26.82
C GLU A 394 11.36 -33.22 -26.26
N LEU A 395 11.05 -33.22 -24.97
CA LEU A 395 10.24 -32.19 -24.31
C LEU A 395 11.07 -31.18 -23.51
N TYR A 396 12.40 -31.13 -23.70
CA TYR A 396 13.29 -30.29 -22.90
C TYR A 396 12.92 -28.80 -22.91
N LEU A 397 12.49 -28.25 -24.06
CA LEU A 397 12.07 -26.85 -24.16
C LEU A 397 10.82 -26.56 -23.33
N TRP A 398 9.83 -27.46 -23.38
CA TRP A 398 8.60 -27.34 -22.60
C TRP A 398 8.85 -27.53 -21.10
N LEU A 399 9.76 -28.43 -20.74
CA LEU A 399 10.16 -28.66 -19.35
C LEU A 399 10.89 -27.46 -18.76
N LEU A 400 11.92 -26.94 -19.45
CA LEU A 400 12.68 -25.78 -18.97
C LEU A 400 11.85 -24.49 -19.02
N GLY A 401 11.19 -24.23 -20.14
CA GLY A 401 10.32 -23.06 -20.30
C GLY A 401 9.14 -23.07 -19.33
N GLY A 402 8.47 -24.22 -19.20
CA GLY A 402 7.38 -24.42 -18.23
C GLY A 402 7.85 -24.30 -16.79
N GLY A 403 9.01 -24.88 -16.44
CA GLY A 403 9.60 -24.75 -15.10
C GLY A 403 9.93 -23.32 -14.72
N ILE A 404 10.58 -22.56 -15.61
CA ILE A 404 10.89 -21.13 -15.39
C ILE A 404 9.60 -20.31 -15.29
N PHE A 405 8.65 -20.54 -16.19
CA PHE A 405 7.36 -19.86 -16.16
C PHE A 405 6.62 -20.11 -14.83
N SER A 406 6.54 -21.37 -14.40
CA SER A 406 5.94 -21.77 -13.12
C SER A 406 6.62 -21.14 -11.91
N MET A 407 7.96 -21.04 -11.92
CA MET A 407 8.72 -20.37 -10.87
C MET A 407 8.40 -18.87 -10.81
N VAL A 408 8.44 -18.17 -11.95
CA VAL A 408 8.12 -16.74 -12.03
C VAL A 408 6.68 -16.48 -11.62
N LEU A 409 5.73 -17.30 -12.08
CA LEU A 409 4.32 -17.21 -11.72
C LEU A 409 4.13 -17.37 -10.20
N GLY A 410 4.76 -18.37 -9.56
CA GLY A 410 4.64 -18.57 -8.12
C GLY A 410 5.26 -17.43 -7.29
N LEU A 411 6.44 -16.94 -7.67
CA LEU A 411 7.13 -15.85 -6.96
C LEU A 411 6.47 -14.47 -7.15
N SER A 412 5.67 -14.29 -8.21
CA SER A 412 5.02 -13.01 -8.53
C SER A 412 3.55 -12.93 -8.12
N TYR A 413 3.07 -13.83 -7.26
CA TYR A 413 1.65 -13.92 -6.88
C TYR A 413 1.05 -12.62 -6.36
N ARG A 414 1.82 -11.84 -5.59
CA ARG A 414 1.38 -10.53 -5.06
C ARG A 414 1.02 -9.52 -6.16
N LYS A 415 1.51 -9.71 -7.39
CA LYS A 415 1.23 -8.83 -8.53
C LYS A 415 0.04 -9.32 -9.35
N TRP A 416 -0.01 -10.61 -9.71
CA TRP A 416 -1.05 -11.11 -10.60
C TRP A 416 -2.33 -11.54 -9.87
N LEU A 417 -2.25 -11.99 -8.61
CA LEU A 417 -3.42 -12.45 -7.87
C LEU A 417 -4.43 -11.31 -7.62
N PRO A 418 -4.01 -10.10 -7.19
CA PRO A 418 -4.95 -8.99 -7.04
C PRO A 418 -5.60 -8.59 -8.37
N LEU A 419 -4.86 -8.66 -9.47
CA LEU A 419 -5.39 -8.38 -10.82
C LEU A 419 -6.47 -9.39 -11.23
N LEU A 420 -6.23 -10.69 -11.01
CA LEU A 420 -7.16 -11.75 -11.34
C LEU A 420 -8.43 -11.68 -10.49
N LEU A 421 -8.29 -11.42 -9.20
CA LEU A 421 -9.42 -11.37 -8.26
C LEU A 421 -10.14 -10.02 -8.21
N TYR A 422 -9.58 -8.99 -8.85
CA TYR A 422 -10.16 -7.65 -8.89
C TYR A 422 -11.65 -7.61 -9.24
N PRO A 423 -12.16 -8.23 -10.34
CA PRO A 423 -13.58 -8.19 -10.66
C PRO A 423 -14.48 -8.75 -9.56
N PHE A 424 -14.02 -9.81 -8.87
CA PHE A 424 -14.75 -10.42 -7.76
C PHE A 424 -14.72 -9.52 -6.52
N THR A 425 -13.56 -8.96 -6.16
CA THR A 425 -13.45 -8.02 -5.02
C THR A 425 -14.24 -6.75 -5.26
N ALA A 426 -14.22 -6.20 -6.48
CA ALA A 426 -15.00 -5.02 -6.86
C ALA A 426 -16.51 -5.28 -6.78
N THR A 427 -16.96 -6.46 -7.22
CA THR A 427 -18.37 -6.85 -7.12
C THR A 427 -18.79 -7.01 -5.66
N TRP A 428 -17.97 -7.67 -4.83
CA TRP A 428 -18.21 -7.80 -3.39
C TRP A 428 -18.31 -6.43 -2.69
N ASN A 429 -17.36 -5.55 -2.93
CA ASN A 429 -17.36 -4.19 -2.38
C ASN A 429 -18.58 -3.38 -2.86
N GLY A 430 -18.98 -3.55 -4.13
CA GLY A 430 -20.18 -2.95 -4.68
C GLY A 430 -21.46 -3.43 -4.00
N LEU A 431 -21.56 -4.74 -3.71
CA LEU A 431 -22.67 -5.31 -2.96
C LEU A 431 -22.71 -4.77 -1.52
N LEU A 432 -21.56 -4.62 -0.87
CA LEU A 432 -21.47 -3.99 0.46
C LEU A 432 -21.91 -2.52 0.42
N LEU A 433 -21.55 -1.77 -0.62
CA LEU A 433 -22.01 -0.39 -0.80
C LEU A 433 -23.54 -0.33 -0.94
N ILE A 434 -24.15 -1.26 -1.69
CA ILE A 434 -25.60 -1.35 -1.83
C ILE A 434 -26.26 -1.74 -0.51
N ALA A 435 -25.71 -2.71 0.22
CA ALA A 435 -26.20 -3.13 1.53
C ALA A 435 -26.13 -1.98 2.54
N GLN A 436 -25.04 -1.23 2.55
CA GLN A 436 -24.86 -0.04 3.38
C GLN A 436 -25.89 1.05 3.06
N ARG A 437 -26.29 1.23 1.79
CA ARG A 437 -27.39 2.16 1.42
C ARG A 437 -28.74 1.72 1.98
N ARG A 438 -28.98 0.41 2.08
CA ARG A 438 -30.25 -0.13 2.58
C ARG A 438 -30.31 -0.14 4.11
N GLN A 439 -29.17 -0.29 4.78
CA GLN A 439 -29.06 -0.41 6.23
C GLN A 439 -27.96 0.53 6.76
N PRO A 440 -28.24 1.83 6.88
CA PRO A 440 -27.24 2.83 7.26
C PRO A 440 -26.75 2.65 8.72
N GLU A 441 -27.60 2.15 9.61
CA GLU A 441 -27.24 1.84 11.01
C GLU A 441 -26.12 0.80 11.15
N GLN A 442 -25.93 -0.08 10.15
CA GLN A 442 -24.90 -1.12 10.16
C GLN A 442 -23.66 -0.74 9.32
N SER A 443 -23.49 0.55 9.01
CA SER A 443 -22.42 1.05 8.13
C SER A 443 -21.02 0.63 8.57
N VAL A 444 -20.70 0.73 9.86
CA VAL A 444 -19.41 0.31 10.44
C VAL A 444 -19.14 -1.17 10.21
N LYS A 445 -20.15 -2.02 10.37
CA LYS A 445 -20.04 -3.47 10.16
C LYS A 445 -19.73 -3.81 8.70
N PHE A 446 -20.39 -3.15 7.75
CA PHE A 446 -20.12 -3.35 6.32
C PHE A 446 -18.74 -2.84 5.92
N LEU A 447 -18.27 -1.74 6.53
CA LEU A 447 -16.92 -1.25 6.33
C LEU A 447 -15.89 -2.30 6.77
N HIS A 448 -16.03 -2.90 7.96
CA HIS A 448 -15.11 -3.96 8.40
C HIS A 448 -15.10 -5.22 7.52
N GLN A 449 -16.16 -5.46 6.74
CA GLN A 449 -16.24 -6.57 5.78
C GLN A 449 -15.64 -6.22 4.40
N HIS A 450 -15.31 -4.96 4.18
CA HIS A 450 -14.72 -4.47 2.94
C HIS A 450 -13.35 -5.09 2.69
N SER A 451 -13.03 -5.38 1.43
CA SER A 451 -11.75 -6.01 1.04
C SER A 451 -10.52 -5.25 1.48
N VAL A 452 -10.63 -3.93 1.68
CA VAL A 452 -9.52 -3.11 2.16
C VAL A 452 -8.94 -3.55 3.51
N PHE A 453 -9.73 -4.22 4.37
CA PHE A 453 -9.26 -4.67 5.68
C PHE A 453 -8.66 -6.06 5.68
N TRP A 454 -8.92 -6.87 4.64
CA TRP A 454 -8.46 -8.26 4.61
C TRP A 454 -7.58 -8.62 3.41
N ASP A 455 -7.55 -7.81 2.35
CA ASP A 455 -6.68 -7.98 1.20
C ASP A 455 -5.50 -7.00 1.30
N GLU A 456 -4.44 -7.42 2.00
CA GLU A 456 -3.24 -6.60 2.24
C GLU A 456 -2.43 -6.35 0.95
N HIS A 457 -2.63 -7.14 -0.10
CA HIS A 457 -1.86 -7.07 -1.35
C HIS A 457 -2.54 -6.23 -2.43
N GLN A 458 -3.74 -5.71 -2.18
CA GLN A 458 -4.53 -4.99 -3.18
C GLN A 458 -3.96 -3.59 -3.46
N TYR A 459 -3.22 -3.48 -4.55
CA TYR A 459 -2.66 -2.22 -5.05
C TYR A 459 -3.59 -1.50 -6.04
N LEU A 460 -4.61 -2.18 -6.59
CA LEU A 460 -5.56 -1.57 -7.51
C LEU A 460 -6.55 -0.67 -6.75
N PRO A 461 -6.98 0.46 -7.32
CA PRO A 461 -7.90 1.39 -6.67
C PRO A 461 -9.25 0.73 -6.42
N LEU A 462 -9.68 0.66 -5.15
CA LEU A 462 -10.99 0.14 -4.76
C LEU A 462 -12.09 1.21 -4.92
N TRP A 463 -12.68 1.30 -6.11
CA TRP A 463 -13.71 2.29 -6.43
C TRP A 463 -14.93 2.18 -5.52
N GLY A 464 -15.42 3.33 -5.02
CA GLY A 464 -16.57 3.41 -4.14
C GLY A 464 -16.21 3.38 -2.65
N LEU A 465 -14.95 3.08 -2.30
CA LEU A 465 -14.45 3.14 -0.92
C LEU A 465 -14.59 4.56 -0.34
N GLU A 466 -14.37 5.60 -1.14
CA GLU A 466 -14.54 7.00 -0.74
C GLU A 466 -15.96 7.28 -0.24
N LYS A 467 -16.98 6.75 -0.96
CA LYS A 467 -18.40 6.92 -0.60
C LYS A 467 -18.78 6.11 0.63
N GLN A 468 -18.13 4.97 0.88
CA GLN A 468 -18.36 4.18 2.09
C GLN A 468 -17.80 4.89 3.32
N LEU A 469 -16.59 5.45 3.22
CA LEU A 469 -15.93 6.18 4.30
C LEU A 469 -16.73 7.42 4.72
N VAL A 470 -17.22 8.21 3.76
CA VAL A 470 -18.09 9.39 4.02
C VAL A 470 -19.34 8.98 4.80
N ARG A 471 -20.03 7.92 4.39
CA ARG A 471 -21.25 7.44 5.08
C ARG A 471 -21.00 6.91 6.49
N VAL A 472 -19.86 6.26 6.70
CA VAL A 472 -19.50 5.82 8.06
C VAL A 472 -19.20 7.04 8.92
N TYR A 473 -18.55 8.07 8.38
CA TYR A 473 -18.29 9.31 9.11
C TYR A 473 -19.57 10.01 9.57
N GLU A 474 -20.62 10.01 8.74
CA GLU A 474 -21.95 10.57 9.11
C GLU A 474 -22.59 9.87 10.31
N HIS A 475 -22.29 8.58 10.55
CA HIS A 475 -22.90 7.79 11.62
C HIS A 475 -21.98 7.62 12.85
N ASP A 476 -20.70 7.37 12.61
CA ASP A 476 -19.67 7.14 13.63
C ASP A 476 -18.34 7.77 13.17
N GLN A 477 -18.12 9.00 13.64
CA GLN A 477 -16.90 9.76 13.33
C GLN A 477 -15.64 9.09 13.87
N GLN A 478 -15.70 8.41 15.03
CA GLN A 478 -14.52 7.77 15.63
C GLN A 478 -14.09 6.56 14.80
N ALA A 479 -15.03 5.69 14.43
CA ALA A 479 -14.74 4.53 13.60
C ALA A 479 -14.23 4.93 12.20
N ALA A 480 -14.82 5.96 11.58
CA ALA A 480 -14.37 6.48 10.30
C ALA A 480 -12.94 7.05 10.36
N THR A 481 -12.65 7.87 11.37
CA THR A 481 -11.32 8.48 11.54
C THR A 481 -10.25 7.43 11.82
N ALA A 482 -10.57 6.41 12.64
CA ALA A 482 -9.69 5.28 12.87
C ALA A 482 -9.39 4.51 11.56
N ALA A 483 -10.41 4.22 10.76
CA ALA A 483 -10.23 3.58 9.45
C ALA A 483 -9.40 4.44 8.48
N MET A 484 -9.71 5.73 8.35
CA MET A 484 -8.96 6.65 7.47
C MET A 484 -7.50 6.76 7.88
N SER A 485 -7.19 6.81 9.18
CA SER A 485 -5.81 6.85 9.68
C SER A 485 -5.01 5.61 9.27
N GLN A 486 -5.61 4.42 9.38
CA GLN A 486 -5.00 3.16 8.96
C GLN A 486 -4.75 3.11 7.44
N LEU A 487 -5.70 3.62 6.65
CA LEU A 487 -5.63 3.59 5.19
C LEU A 487 -4.70 4.65 4.60
N SER A 488 -4.42 5.73 5.34
CA SER A 488 -3.59 6.85 4.87
C SER A 488 -2.14 6.48 4.53
N ALA A 489 -1.61 5.41 5.14
CA ALA A 489 -0.25 4.92 4.90
C ALA A 489 -0.15 3.89 3.75
N GLY A 490 -1.29 3.42 3.22
CA GLY A 490 -1.35 2.31 2.26
C GLY A 490 -1.60 2.73 0.81
N ALA A 491 -1.78 1.72 -0.06
CA ALA A 491 -2.07 1.92 -1.48
C ALA A 491 -3.42 2.62 -1.75
N GLN A 492 -4.35 2.57 -0.79
CA GLN A 492 -5.69 3.16 -0.89
C GLN A 492 -5.77 4.59 -0.33
N ASN A 493 -4.64 5.27 -0.11
CA ASN A 493 -4.61 6.66 0.36
C ASN A 493 -5.42 7.61 -0.56
N TRP A 494 -5.49 7.32 -1.86
CA TRP A 494 -6.32 8.11 -2.80
C TRP A 494 -7.80 8.16 -2.38
N ALA A 495 -8.35 7.06 -1.84
CA ALA A 495 -9.75 6.99 -1.42
C ALA A 495 -9.99 7.78 -0.12
N VAL A 496 -8.99 7.81 0.78
CA VAL A 496 -9.00 8.62 2.00
C VAL A 496 -8.96 10.10 1.64
N GLN A 497 -8.08 10.49 0.71
CA GLN A 497 -8.01 11.86 0.19
C GLN A 497 -9.32 12.30 -0.47
N ALA A 498 -9.93 11.43 -1.28
CA ALA A 498 -11.23 11.71 -1.90
C ALA A 498 -12.36 11.81 -0.86
N ALA A 499 -12.36 10.97 0.18
CA ALA A 499 -13.34 11.03 1.26
C ALA A 499 -13.21 12.31 2.10
N HIS A 500 -11.98 12.72 2.45
CA HIS A 500 -11.74 13.98 3.16
C HIS A 500 -12.19 15.19 2.34
N LEU A 501 -11.88 15.21 1.04
CA LEU A 501 -12.33 16.26 0.14
C LEU A 501 -13.86 16.35 0.08
N GLU A 502 -14.56 15.22 0.04
CA GLU A 502 -16.02 15.17 0.06
C GLU A 502 -16.58 15.72 1.39
N LEU A 503 -16.03 15.29 2.53
CA LEU A 503 -16.45 15.75 3.85
C LEU A 503 -16.20 17.26 4.06
N ASP A 504 -15.01 17.74 3.71
CA ASP A 504 -14.65 19.15 3.86
C ASP A 504 -15.52 20.04 2.97
N SER A 505 -15.82 19.59 1.75
CA SER A 505 -16.71 20.34 0.86
C SER A 505 -18.16 20.37 1.34
N GLN A 506 -18.67 19.30 1.96
CA GLN A 506 -19.98 19.30 2.62
C GLN A 506 -20.00 20.23 3.83
N PHE A 507 -18.94 20.22 4.64
CA PHE A 507 -18.80 21.09 5.80
C PHE A 507 -18.79 22.58 5.39
N LEU A 508 -17.98 22.97 4.41
CA LEU A 508 -17.93 24.34 3.89
C LEU A 508 -19.26 24.82 3.29
N MET A 509 -20.00 23.90 2.66
CA MET A 509 -21.33 24.20 2.09
C MET A 509 -22.40 24.33 3.18
N ALA A 510 -22.25 23.64 4.31
CA ALA A 510 -23.17 23.69 5.44
C ALA A 510 -23.04 24.95 6.31
N CYS A 511 -21.92 25.69 6.23
CA CYS A 511 -21.77 26.96 6.96
C CYS A 511 -22.85 27.96 6.55
N ASP A 512 -23.67 28.40 7.51
CA ASP A 512 -24.76 29.35 7.32
C ASP A 512 -24.51 30.68 8.06
N SER A 513 -23.58 30.71 9.02
CA SER A 513 -23.21 31.90 9.77
C SER A 513 -21.74 32.28 9.62
N ILE A 514 -21.43 33.56 9.85
CA ILE A 514 -20.05 34.06 9.78
C ILE A 514 -19.21 33.55 10.96
N PHE A 515 -19.85 33.26 12.10
CA PHE A 515 -19.18 32.62 13.23
C PHE A 515 -18.74 31.19 12.88
N GLU A 516 -19.60 30.41 12.22
CA GLU A 516 -19.22 29.08 11.71
C GLU A 516 -18.09 29.17 10.68
N MET A 517 -18.14 30.15 9.76
CA MET A 517 -17.04 30.40 8.81
C MET A 517 -15.72 30.73 9.50
N ALA A 518 -15.75 31.45 10.62
CA ALA A 518 -14.57 31.79 11.41
C ALA A 518 -13.95 30.55 12.07
N GLU A 519 -14.74 29.52 12.42
CA GLU A 519 -14.26 28.29 13.06
C GLU A 519 -13.73 27.22 12.08
N VAL A 520 -13.99 27.39 10.77
CA VAL A 520 -13.60 26.42 9.72
C VAL A 520 -12.11 26.05 9.74
N HIS A 521 -11.22 26.99 10.06
CA HIS A 521 -9.78 26.73 10.10
C HIS A 521 -9.36 25.73 11.19
N GLN A 522 -10.19 25.50 12.22
CA GLN A 522 -9.93 24.56 13.31
C GLN A 522 -10.42 23.14 12.99
N THR A 523 -11.43 23.03 12.13
CA THR A 523 -12.20 21.79 11.88
C THR A 523 -11.90 21.14 10.52
N LEU A 524 -11.31 21.87 9.59
CA LEU A 524 -10.86 21.32 8.30
C LEU A 524 -9.91 20.13 8.51
N LEU A 525 -10.33 18.95 8.04
CA LEU A 525 -9.60 17.69 8.18
C LEU A 525 -8.33 17.68 7.30
N SER A 526 -8.34 18.50 6.25
CA SER A 526 -7.35 18.55 5.19
C SER A 526 -6.57 19.87 5.18
N SER A 527 -5.27 19.84 5.48
CA SER A 527 -4.43 21.00 5.14
C SER A 527 -3.07 20.66 4.56
N ASP A 528 -2.43 19.56 4.98
CA ASP A 528 -1.01 19.38 4.65
C ASP A 528 -0.70 18.31 3.57
N LYS A 529 -1.69 17.53 3.11
CA LYS A 529 -1.43 16.34 2.25
C LYS A 529 -2.20 16.25 0.92
N LEU A 530 -3.10 17.20 0.62
CA LEU A 530 -3.88 17.19 -0.63
C LEU A 530 -3.18 18.01 -1.72
N ALA A 531 -2.61 17.33 -2.71
CA ALA A 531 -2.01 17.97 -3.88
C ALA A 531 -3.08 18.25 -4.95
N GLY A 532 -3.01 19.41 -5.60
CA GLY A 532 -3.86 19.77 -6.74
C GLY A 532 -4.73 21.01 -6.53
N THR A 533 -5.65 21.26 -7.47
CA THR A 533 -6.52 22.44 -7.49
C THR A 533 -7.45 22.52 -6.28
N ALA A 534 -7.97 21.39 -5.82
CA ALA A 534 -8.85 21.35 -4.66
C ALA A 534 -8.11 21.61 -3.34
N GLY A 535 -6.86 21.15 -3.20
CA GLY A 535 -6.02 21.49 -2.04
C GLY A 535 -5.78 23.00 -1.94
N ASN A 536 -5.54 23.67 -3.08
CA ASN A 536 -5.38 25.13 -3.12
C ASN A 536 -6.66 25.87 -2.71
N TRP A 537 -7.84 25.39 -3.13
CA TRP A 537 -9.12 25.94 -2.69
C TRP A 537 -9.33 25.77 -1.18
N LEU A 538 -9.10 24.57 -0.64
CA LEU A 538 -9.24 24.30 0.80
C LEU A 538 -8.29 25.16 1.64
N ASN A 539 -7.03 25.31 1.22
CA ASN A 539 -6.08 26.21 1.88
C ASN A 539 -6.52 27.68 1.79
N SER A 540 -7.08 28.11 0.65
CA SER A 540 -7.64 29.45 0.52
C SER A 540 -8.81 29.66 1.48
N PHE A 541 -9.73 28.70 1.62
CA PHE A 541 -10.82 28.77 2.59
C PHE A 541 -10.32 28.78 4.04
N ARG A 542 -9.26 28.03 4.36
CA ARG A 542 -8.62 28.05 5.68
C ARG A 542 -8.01 29.41 6.00
N GLU A 543 -7.26 30.00 5.06
CA GLU A 543 -6.72 31.36 5.22
C GLU A 543 -7.82 32.41 5.38
N MET A 544 -8.89 32.32 4.56
CA MET A 544 -10.03 33.23 4.67
C MET A 544 -10.76 33.09 6.00
N SER A 545 -10.89 31.86 6.54
CA SER A 545 -11.47 31.61 7.85
C SER A 545 -10.68 32.29 8.98
N LEU A 546 -9.33 32.21 8.95
CA LEU A 546 -8.45 32.93 9.88
C LEU A 546 -8.60 34.45 9.77
N ASP A 547 -8.68 34.98 8.55
CA ASP A 547 -8.87 36.41 8.31
C ASP A 547 -10.26 36.89 8.81
N ILE A 548 -11.30 36.06 8.68
CA ILE A 548 -12.65 36.33 9.20
C ILE A 548 -12.65 36.35 10.72
N GLU A 549 -12.02 35.37 11.37
CA GLU A 549 -11.89 35.34 12.83
C GLU A 549 -11.13 36.59 13.34
N ALA A 550 -10.01 36.93 12.69
CA ALA A 550 -9.24 38.13 13.00
C ALA A 550 -10.08 39.41 12.83
N ALA A 551 -10.94 39.47 11.80
CA ALA A 551 -11.85 40.59 11.59
C ALA A 551 -12.92 40.67 12.67
N LEU A 552 -13.55 39.56 13.05
CA LEU A 552 -14.56 39.51 14.11
C LEU A 552 -14.00 39.88 15.49
N SER A 553 -12.71 39.60 15.73
CA SER A 553 -12.04 39.93 17.00
C SER A 553 -11.79 41.44 17.23
N GLN A 554 -11.96 42.29 16.20
CA GLN A 554 -11.74 43.73 16.32
C GLN A 554 -12.83 44.44 17.14
N GLN A 555 -12.46 45.44 17.93
CA GLN A 555 -13.39 46.14 18.84
C GLN A 555 -14.31 47.17 18.16
N GLY A 556 -14.07 47.55 16.89
CA GLY A 556 -14.85 48.60 16.22
C GLY A 556 -15.47 48.17 14.88
N HIS A 557 -16.75 48.49 14.67
CA HIS A 557 -17.51 48.12 13.46
C HIS A 557 -16.86 48.59 12.15
N TYR A 558 -16.24 49.78 12.12
CA TYR A 558 -15.51 50.25 10.94
C TYR A 558 -14.29 49.38 10.60
N GLN A 559 -13.54 48.97 11.61
CA GLN A 559 -12.35 48.14 11.44
C GLN A 559 -12.74 46.72 11.03
N GLN A 560 -13.79 46.17 11.65
CA GLN A 560 -14.43 44.92 11.25
C GLN A 560 -14.83 44.98 9.76
N HIS A 561 -15.59 46.00 9.35
CA HIS A 561 -16.00 46.21 7.97
C HIS A 561 -14.80 46.32 7.01
N THR A 562 -13.77 47.09 7.39
CA THR A 562 -12.58 47.28 6.55
C THR A 562 -11.80 45.97 6.35
N MET A 563 -11.64 45.17 7.41
CA MET A 563 -10.97 43.86 7.31
C MET A 563 -11.79 42.84 6.52
N LEU A 564 -13.10 42.77 6.75
CA LEU A 564 -14.00 41.89 5.98
C LEU A 564 -14.02 42.25 4.49
N LYS A 565 -13.91 43.55 4.14
CA LYS A 565 -13.82 44.00 2.76
C LYS A 565 -12.58 43.45 2.03
N ASN A 566 -11.47 43.28 2.73
CA ASN A 566 -10.28 42.64 2.15
C ASN A 566 -10.51 41.16 1.86
N VAL A 567 -11.17 40.43 2.78
CA VAL A 567 -11.56 39.02 2.59
C VAL A 567 -12.50 38.87 1.38
N ILE A 568 -13.55 39.71 1.30
CA ILE A 568 -14.47 39.75 0.15
C ILE A 568 -13.71 40.01 -1.16
N GLY A 569 -12.71 40.89 -1.14
CA GLY A 569 -11.84 41.17 -2.29
C GLY A 569 -11.03 39.95 -2.74
N ARG A 570 -10.41 39.21 -1.80
CA ARG A 570 -9.69 37.96 -2.09
C ARG A 570 -10.64 36.90 -2.68
N LEU A 571 -11.84 36.78 -2.12
CA LEU A 571 -12.86 35.81 -2.53
C LEU A 571 -13.38 36.11 -3.96
N LYS A 572 -13.59 37.39 -4.30
CA LYS A 572 -13.88 37.84 -5.67
C LYS A 572 -12.75 37.54 -6.66
N GLY A 573 -11.50 37.74 -6.24
CA GLY A 573 -10.33 37.39 -7.04
C GLY A 573 -10.25 35.88 -7.35
N ALA A 574 -10.54 35.04 -6.36
CA ALA A 574 -10.56 33.58 -6.51
C ALA A 574 -11.66 33.09 -7.48
N LEU A 575 -12.83 33.74 -7.47
CA LEU A 575 -13.93 33.45 -8.39
C LEU A 575 -13.58 33.79 -9.86
N LEU A 576 -12.81 34.85 -10.10
CA LEU A 576 -12.42 35.33 -11.43
C LEU A 576 -11.26 34.53 -12.06
N GLY A 577 -10.32 34.03 -11.25
CA GLY A 577 -9.09 33.40 -11.73
C GLY A 577 -9.16 31.88 -12.00
N SER A 578 -10.30 31.23 -11.73
CA SER A 578 -10.40 29.77 -11.76
C SER A 578 -10.73 29.22 -13.17
N GLN A 579 -10.14 28.09 -13.56
CA GLN A 579 -10.46 27.38 -14.81
C GLN A 579 -11.66 26.42 -14.67
N SER A 580 -12.24 26.05 -15.81
CA SER A 580 -13.50 25.28 -15.95
C SER A 580 -13.34 23.77 -15.71
N SER A 581 -12.89 23.34 -14.52
CA SER A 581 -13.03 21.93 -14.10
C SER A 581 -14.34 21.72 -13.33
N ALA A 582 -14.87 20.49 -13.35
CA ALA A 582 -16.09 20.14 -12.61
C ALA A 582 -15.91 20.33 -11.09
N GLU A 583 -14.72 20.06 -10.53
CA GLU A 583 -14.46 20.34 -9.11
C GLU A 583 -14.42 21.85 -8.82
N ALA A 584 -13.87 22.65 -9.75
CA ALA A 584 -13.84 24.10 -9.59
C ALA A 584 -15.25 24.71 -9.57
N GLN A 585 -16.23 24.11 -10.24
CA GLN A 585 -17.62 24.55 -10.20
C GLN A 585 -18.22 24.39 -8.79
N ARG A 586 -17.99 23.24 -8.14
CA ARG A 586 -18.46 22.98 -6.76
C ARG A 586 -17.91 24.00 -5.76
N PHE A 587 -16.60 24.28 -5.80
CA PHE A 587 -16.00 25.26 -4.89
C PHE A 587 -16.40 26.72 -5.20
N ARG A 588 -16.76 27.04 -6.44
CA ARG A 588 -17.34 28.35 -6.78
C ARG A 588 -18.71 28.57 -6.15
N GLU A 589 -19.56 27.54 -6.12
CA GLU A 589 -20.87 27.62 -5.46
C GLU A 589 -20.72 27.86 -3.95
N ILE A 590 -19.74 27.22 -3.32
CA ILE A 590 -19.39 27.47 -1.91
C ILE A 590 -18.88 28.91 -1.72
N ALA A 591 -17.94 29.35 -2.57
CA ALA A 591 -17.39 30.69 -2.53
C ALA A 591 -18.46 31.78 -2.73
N SER A 592 -19.40 31.60 -3.65
CA SER A 592 -20.49 32.57 -3.87
C SER A 592 -21.44 32.67 -2.68
N LYS A 593 -21.74 31.53 -2.02
CA LYS A 593 -22.50 31.51 -0.76
C LYS A 593 -21.78 32.31 0.34
N TRP A 594 -20.49 32.05 0.53
CA TRP A 594 -19.65 32.77 1.50
C TRP A 594 -19.59 34.27 1.20
N GLN A 595 -19.41 34.65 -0.07
CA GLN A 595 -19.43 36.05 -0.49
C GLN A 595 -20.74 36.74 -0.09
N THR A 596 -21.87 36.11 -0.37
CA THR A 596 -23.20 36.69 -0.13
C THR A 596 -23.43 36.91 1.37
N LEU A 597 -23.03 35.95 2.21
CA LEU A 597 -23.15 36.07 3.67
C LEU A 597 -22.22 37.15 4.23
N LEU A 598 -20.97 37.22 3.76
CA LEU A 598 -20.01 38.25 4.17
C LEU A 598 -20.43 39.66 3.73
N GLU A 599 -20.93 39.82 2.50
CA GLU A 599 -21.42 41.11 1.99
C GLU A 599 -22.65 41.59 2.77
N LYS A 600 -23.56 40.68 3.12
CA LYS A 600 -24.73 41.00 3.95
C LYS A 600 -24.30 41.55 5.32
N PHE A 601 -23.42 40.86 6.02
CA PHE A 601 -22.97 41.29 7.34
C PHE A 601 -22.10 42.56 7.29
N ALA A 602 -21.27 42.71 6.26
CA ALA A 602 -20.51 43.93 6.03
C ALA A 602 -21.44 45.14 5.85
N ALA A 603 -22.58 44.98 5.16
CA ALA A 603 -23.59 46.03 5.03
C ALA A 603 -24.28 46.34 6.37
N GLU A 604 -24.63 45.32 7.16
CA GLU A 604 -25.21 45.51 8.50
C GLU A 604 -24.26 46.30 9.42
N LEU A 605 -22.95 46.08 9.34
CA LEU A 605 -21.95 46.84 10.11
C LEU A 605 -21.86 48.32 9.73
N LEU A 606 -22.10 48.66 8.45
CA LEU A 606 -22.14 50.04 7.98
C LEU A 606 -23.39 50.78 8.47
N ASP A 607 -24.53 50.09 8.49
CA ASP A 607 -25.79 50.66 8.99
C ASP A 607 -25.75 50.91 10.50
N MET A 608 -24.95 50.14 11.24
CA MET A 608 -24.72 50.35 12.68
C MET A 608 -23.73 51.47 13.00
N GLN A 609 -23.17 52.15 12.00
CA GLN A 609 -22.06 53.06 12.19
C GLN A 609 -22.51 54.52 12.45
N ASP A 610 -22.17 55.05 13.62
CA ASP A 610 -22.15 56.50 13.89
C ASP A 610 -20.97 57.20 13.18
N ILE A 611 -21.20 58.49 12.87
CA ILE A 611 -20.42 59.41 11.99
C ILE A 611 -18.90 59.13 11.97
N PRO A 612 -18.28 58.92 10.78
CA PRO A 612 -16.85 58.66 10.67
C PRO A 612 -16.01 59.88 11.05
N ASN A 613 -14.90 59.66 11.77
CA ASN A 613 -13.96 60.70 12.16
C ASN A 613 -13.15 61.19 10.93
N PRO A 614 -13.28 62.45 10.49
CA PRO A 614 -12.62 62.96 9.28
C PRO A 614 -11.12 63.26 9.45
N TYR A 615 -10.56 63.07 10.66
CA TYR A 615 -9.18 63.46 10.96
C TYR A 615 -8.17 62.36 10.61
N THR A 616 -7.29 62.62 9.64
CA THR A 616 -6.10 61.81 9.36
C THR A 616 -4.85 62.45 9.97
N PHE A 617 -4.16 61.73 10.85
CA PHE A 617 -2.91 62.17 11.47
C PHE A 617 -1.70 61.77 10.60
N GLY A 618 -0.78 62.70 10.29
CA GLY A 618 0.40 62.35 9.51
C GLY A 618 1.28 63.52 9.03
N PRO A 619 2.36 63.21 8.29
CA PRO A 619 3.20 64.20 7.61
C PRO A 619 2.41 65.01 6.56
N PRO A 620 2.92 66.15 6.08
CA PRO A 620 2.29 66.91 5.00
C PRO A 620 1.92 66.00 3.83
N LEU A 621 0.74 66.23 3.22
CA LEU A 621 0.24 65.39 2.14
C LEU A 621 1.19 65.45 0.93
N ASN A 622 1.74 64.29 0.58
CA ASN A 622 2.58 64.11 -0.59
C ASN A 622 1.73 63.98 -1.86
N LYS A 623 2.35 64.17 -3.03
CA LYS A 623 1.76 64.19 -4.39
C LYS A 623 0.81 63.04 -4.78
N LYS A 624 0.68 61.98 -3.97
CA LYS A 624 -0.09 60.77 -4.29
C LYS A 624 -1.54 60.76 -3.77
N VAL A 625 -1.94 61.73 -2.94
CA VAL A 625 -3.27 61.73 -2.29
C VAL A 625 -4.02 63.02 -2.67
N HIS A 626 -4.63 63.04 -3.85
CA HIS A 626 -5.28 64.22 -4.41
C HIS A 626 -6.61 64.60 -3.73
N ASP A 627 -7.35 63.62 -3.19
CA ASP A 627 -8.72 63.86 -2.71
C ASP A 627 -8.82 64.50 -1.31
N VAL A 628 -7.68 64.76 -0.65
CA VAL A 628 -7.63 65.27 0.74
C VAL A 628 -7.15 66.73 0.82
N PHE A 629 -6.50 67.25 -0.23
CA PHE A 629 -6.03 68.64 -0.25
C PHE A 629 -7.15 69.58 -0.71
N ALA A 630 -7.70 70.37 0.21
CA ALA A 630 -8.67 71.41 -0.11
C ALA A 630 -8.02 72.54 -0.94
N ASP A 631 -8.60 72.82 -2.11
CA ASP A 631 -8.10 73.85 -3.04
C ASP A 631 -8.15 75.26 -2.42
N ARG A 632 -7.19 76.11 -2.83
CA ARG A 632 -7.05 77.51 -2.39
C ARG A 632 -6.92 78.43 -3.60
N PRO A 633 -8.00 78.60 -4.37
CA PRO A 633 -7.95 79.26 -5.69
C PRO A 633 -7.42 80.69 -5.61
N GLU A 634 -7.68 81.41 -4.51
CA GLU A 634 -7.22 82.80 -4.36
C GLU A 634 -5.70 82.91 -4.23
N VAL A 635 -5.07 82.00 -3.47
CA VAL A 635 -3.62 82.02 -3.22
C VAL A 635 -2.88 81.55 -4.48
N THR A 636 -3.39 80.54 -5.15
CA THR A 636 -2.80 80.02 -6.41
C THR A 636 -2.88 81.05 -7.52
N THR A 637 -4.05 81.68 -7.73
CA THR A 637 -4.22 82.77 -8.71
C THR A 637 -3.26 83.93 -8.45
N ARG A 638 -3.06 84.31 -7.19
CA ARG A 638 -2.14 85.39 -6.84
C ARG A 638 -0.68 85.02 -7.07
N LEU A 639 -0.29 83.78 -6.78
CA LEU A 639 1.05 83.26 -7.06
C LEU A 639 1.35 83.24 -8.56
N GLU A 640 0.41 82.79 -9.39
CA GLU A 640 0.54 82.80 -10.85
C GLU A 640 0.79 84.21 -11.40
N GLN A 641 -0.01 85.20 -10.97
CA GLN A 641 0.15 86.60 -11.39
C GLN A 641 1.54 87.15 -11.05
N LEU A 642 2.06 86.81 -9.87
CA LEU A 642 3.36 87.27 -9.39
C LEU A 642 4.54 86.57 -10.09
N LEU A 643 4.35 85.31 -10.52
CA LEU A 643 5.35 84.56 -11.27
C LEU A 643 5.39 84.93 -12.76
N GLN A 644 4.30 85.48 -13.32
CA GLN A 644 4.26 85.97 -14.70
C GLN A 644 4.96 87.33 -14.89
N THR A 645 5.23 88.07 -13.81
CA THR A 645 5.90 89.38 -13.91
C THR A 645 7.41 89.19 -14.07
N ARG A 646 8.05 89.91 -15.00
CA ARG A 646 9.51 89.82 -15.30
C ARG A 646 10.44 90.05 -14.08
N HIS A 647 9.93 90.57 -12.97
CA HIS A 647 10.71 90.94 -11.79
C HIS A 647 10.71 89.89 -10.66
N CYS A 648 10.03 88.74 -10.80
CA CYS A 648 10.02 87.60 -9.85
C CYS A 648 10.31 87.98 -8.38
N PRO A 649 9.40 88.71 -7.71
CA PRO A 649 9.69 89.24 -6.37
C PRO A 649 9.86 88.11 -5.34
N PRO A 650 10.67 88.31 -4.29
CA PRO A 650 10.73 87.37 -3.18
C PRO A 650 9.36 87.27 -2.48
N LEU A 651 8.86 86.05 -2.30
CA LEU A 651 7.53 85.78 -1.74
C LEU A 651 7.66 85.18 -0.34
N LEU A 652 6.93 85.77 0.62
CA LEU A 652 6.83 85.27 1.98
C LEU A 652 5.41 84.74 2.24
N LEU A 653 5.26 83.43 2.38
CA LEU A 653 4.02 82.79 2.79
C LEU A 653 3.96 82.65 4.33
N TYR A 654 3.10 83.43 4.98
CA TYR A 654 2.96 83.46 6.43
C TYR A 654 1.62 82.85 6.91
N GLY A 655 1.62 82.24 8.11
CA GLY A 655 0.43 81.73 8.79
C GLY A 655 0.76 80.75 9.91
N GLN A 656 -0.21 80.35 10.74
CA GLN A 656 -0.01 79.46 11.91
C GLN A 656 0.46 78.04 11.55
N ARG A 657 1.01 77.28 12.51
CA ARG A 657 1.44 75.88 12.29
C ARG A 657 0.24 75.04 11.80
N ARG A 658 0.48 74.11 10.86
CA ARG A 658 -0.54 73.19 10.27
C ARG A 658 -1.63 73.85 9.41
N THR A 659 -1.47 75.10 8.97
CA THR A 659 -2.41 75.74 8.03
C THR A 659 -2.24 75.33 6.55
N GLY A 660 -1.44 74.31 6.25
CA GLY A 660 -1.25 73.79 4.88
C GLY A 660 -0.19 74.51 4.02
N LYS A 661 0.63 75.40 4.60
CA LYS A 661 1.68 76.14 3.86
C LYS A 661 2.71 75.24 3.19
N THR A 662 3.27 74.29 3.94
CA THR A 662 4.26 73.33 3.41
C THR A 662 3.65 72.44 2.34
N THR A 663 2.40 72.00 2.55
CA THR A 663 1.66 71.19 1.59
C THR A 663 1.40 71.94 0.28
N LEU A 664 1.09 73.24 0.34
CA LEU A 664 0.95 74.09 -0.85
C LEU A 664 2.26 74.19 -1.63
N LEU A 665 3.39 74.43 -0.95
CA LEU A 665 4.71 74.51 -1.59
C LEU A 665 5.17 73.19 -2.21
N MET A 666 4.84 72.05 -1.60
CA MET A 666 5.18 70.72 -2.11
C MET A 666 4.40 70.31 -3.36
N ASN A 667 3.23 70.92 -3.57
CA ASN A 667 2.34 70.65 -4.72
C ASN A 667 2.32 71.82 -5.73
N LEU A 668 3.25 72.78 -5.61
CA LEU A 668 3.29 73.96 -6.49
C LEU A 668 3.58 73.58 -7.95
N ASP A 669 4.27 72.46 -8.17
CA ASP A 669 4.58 71.90 -9.48
C ASP A 669 3.35 71.33 -10.22
N LEU A 670 2.28 71.01 -9.49
CA LEU A 670 0.98 70.65 -10.07
C LEU A 670 0.15 71.87 -10.44
N LEU A 671 0.40 72.99 -9.75
CA LEU A 671 -0.36 74.23 -9.90
C LEU A 671 0.22 75.16 -10.97
N LEU A 672 1.53 75.04 -11.26
CA LEU A 672 2.22 75.92 -12.20
C LEU A 672 2.64 75.18 -13.48
N PRO A 673 2.77 75.90 -14.61
CA PRO A 673 3.21 75.30 -15.86
C PRO A 673 4.61 74.67 -15.74
N LYS A 674 4.85 73.59 -16.50
CA LYS A 674 6.14 72.87 -16.55
C LYS A 674 7.35 73.71 -17.02
N THR A 675 7.14 74.97 -17.39
CA THR A 675 8.20 75.93 -17.72
C THR A 675 8.98 76.41 -16.51
N PHE A 676 8.48 76.20 -15.29
CA PHE A 676 9.16 76.56 -14.05
C PHE A 676 9.85 75.33 -13.43
N VAL A 677 11.10 75.52 -13.02
CA VAL A 677 11.84 74.55 -12.20
C VAL A 677 11.63 74.90 -10.73
N MET A 678 11.11 73.95 -9.95
CA MET A 678 10.86 74.11 -8.52
C MET A 678 11.92 73.39 -7.70
N LEU A 679 12.72 74.16 -6.96
CA LEU A 679 13.75 73.63 -6.07
C LEU A 679 13.30 73.84 -4.62
N PHE A 680 12.75 72.79 -4.02
CA PHE A 680 12.28 72.85 -2.63
C PHE A 680 13.45 72.68 -1.66
N VAL A 681 13.59 73.63 -0.73
CA VAL A 681 14.63 73.62 0.31
C VAL A 681 13.96 73.73 1.67
N ASP A 682 14.20 72.75 2.53
CA ASP A 682 13.74 72.77 3.92
C ASP A 682 14.79 73.40 4.84
N CYS A 683 14.53 74.64 5.27
CA CYS A 683 15.40 75.35 6.20
C CYS A 683 15.39 74.79 7.63
N GLN A 684 14.47 73.88 7.99
CA GLN A 684 14.49 73.17 9.28
C GLN A 684 15.31 71.88 9.24
N GLY A 685 15.70 71.43 8.04
CA GLY A 685 16.43 70.19 7.81
C GLY A 685 17.96 70.37 7.84
N PRO A 686 18.70 69.81 6.86
CA PRO A 686 20.17 69.85 6.83
C PRO A 686 20.77 71.27 6.91
N LEU A 687 20.06 72.28 6.40
CA LEU A 687 20.50 73.68 6.48
C LEU A 687 20.52 74.21 7.91
N ALA A 688 19.63 73.74 8.79
CA ALA A 688 19.57 74.18 10.19
C ALA A 688 20.79 73.75 11.00
N TRP A 689 21.56 72.75 10.51
CA TRP A 689 22.75 72.23 11.17
C TRP A 689 24.05 72.85 10.66
N ALA A 690 23.99 73.77 9.68
CA ALA A 690 25.16 74.48 9.19
C ALA A 690 25.79 75.34 10.31
N ARG A 691 27.11 75.20 10.50
CA ARG A 691 27.85 75.91 11.57
C ARG A 691 28.48 77.22 11.10
N ASP A 692 28.69 77.37 9.80
CA ASP A 692 29.28 78.53 9.15
C ASP A 692 28.63 78.80 7.79
N HIS A 693 28.97 79.96 7.20
CA HIS A 693 28.42 80.38 5.91
C HIS A 693 28.78 79.40 4.78
N ALA A 694 30.00 78.84 4.77
CA ALA A 694 30.41 77.86 3.79
C ALA A 694 29.55 76.59 3.85
N SER A 695 29.33 76.03 5.06
CA SER A 695 28.42 74.89 5.26
C SER A 695 26.98 75.23 4.86
N PHE A 696 26.52 76.45 5.13
CA PHE A 696 25.16 76.88 4.78
C PHE A 696 24.95 76.86 3.26
N PHE A 697 25.84 77.51 2.51
CA PHE A 697 25.74 77.55 1.04
C PHE A 697 26.00 76.18 0.41
N TYR A 698 26.90 75.39 0.98
CA TYR A 698 27.13 74.01 0.54
C TYR A 698 25.86 73.16 0.69
N GLN A 699 25.21 73.18 1.86
CA GLN A 699 23.99 72.40 2.12
C GLN A 699 22.79 72.93 1.32
N LEU A 700 22.70 74.25 1.13
CA LEU A 700 21.70 74.86 0.25
C LEU A 700 21.87 74.35 -1.19
N GLY A 701 23.07 74.45 -1.75
CA GLY A 701 23.39 74.00 -3.11
C GLY A 701 23.18 72.50 -3.29
N ARG A 702 23.58 71.69 -2.31
CA ARG A 702 23.33 70.24 -2.29
C ARG A 702 21.84 69.92 -2.31
N THR A 703 21.05 70.59 -1.48
CA THR A 703 19.59 70.36 -1.39
C THR A 703 18.89 70.78 -2.69
N MET A 704 19.32 71.89 -3.30
CA MET A 704 18.86 72.32 -4.62
C MET A 704 19.24 71.31 -5.72
N ALA A 705 20.45 70.78 -5.70
CA ALA A 705 20.91 69.76 -6.64
C ALA A 705 20.14 68.44 -6.49
N GLU A 706 19.78 68.08 -5.27
CA GLU A 706 18.95 66.89 -5.00
C GLU A 706 17.50 67.10 -5.44
N ALA A 707 16.92 68.28 -5.20
CA ALA A 707 15.60 68.64 -5.72
C ALA A 707 15.57 68.62 -7.26
N ALA A 708 16.64 69.09 -7.90
CA ALA A 708 16.78 69.12 -9.36
C ALA A 708 16.81 67.76 -10.05
N LYS A 709 17.13 66.67 -9.35
CA LYS A 709 17.05 65.31 -9.93
C LYS A 709 15.65 64.94 -10.44
N HIS A 710 14.61 65.65 -10.00
CA HIS A 710 13.25 65.52 -10.52
C HIS A 710 13.07 66.09 -11.93
N TYR A 711 14.04 66.88 -12.42
CA TYR A 711 14.07 67.49 -13.75
C TYR A 711 15.24 66.90 -14.54
N PRO A 712 14.98 65.96 -15.47
CA PRO A 712 16.03 65.24 -16.20
C PRO A 712 16.99 66.14 -17.00
N ASP A 713 16.48 67.28 -17.47
CA ASP A 713 17.21 68.20 -18.34
C ASP A 713 18.06 69.23 -17.56
N LEU A 714 18.02 69.21 -16.22
CA LEU A 714 18.73 70.16 -15.37
C LEU A 714 19.86 69.47 -14.61
N THR A 715 21.10 69.84 -14.96
CA THR A 715 22.29 69.41 -14.23
C THR A 715 22.98 70.64 -13.63
N PHE A 716 23.23 70.58 -12.33
CA PHE A 716 24.02 71.60 -11.65
C PHE A 716 25.50 71.21 -11.63
N PRO A 717 26.42 72.19 -11.70
CA PRO A 717 27.83 71.92 -11.52
C PRO A 717 28.08 71.36 -10.10
N PRO A 718 29.09 70.49 -9.92
CA PRO A 718 29.46 70.03 -8.60
C PRO A 718 29.93 71.22 -7.75
N LEU A 719 29.37 71.34 -6.56
CA LEU A 719 29.73 72.37 -5.59
C LEU A 719 30.67 71.76 -4.55
N ASP A 720 31.89 72.28 -4.44
CA ASP A 720 32.88 71.86 -3.46
C ASP A 720 32.82 72.75 -2.21
N GLU A 721 32.74 72.14 -1.03
CA GLU A 721 32.74 72.86 0.24
C GLU A 721 34.07 73.61 0.45
N GLU A 722 35.18 73.06 -0.05
CA GLU A 722 36.51 73.65 0.14
C GLU A 722 36.67 74.96 -0.64
N TYR A 723 36.03 75.07 -1.80
CA TYR A 723 35.96 76.32 -2.58
C TYR A 723 35.18 77.41 -1.83
N LEU A 724 34.04 77.05 -1.23
CA LEU A 724 33.19 77.98 -0.46
C LEU A 724 33.83 78.46 0.85
N ARG A 725 34.86 77.79 1.36
CA ARG A 725 35.61 78.26 2.53
C ARG A 725 36.54 79.43 2.22
N ILE A 726 36.94 79.61 0.95
CA ILE A 726 37.83 80.70 0.53
C ILE A 726 37.04 82.00 0.43
N ASP A 727 35.89 81.96 -0.26
CA ASP A 727 34.90 83.03 -0.26
C ASP A 727 33.49 82.41 -0.43
N PRO A 728 32.61 82.47 0.59
CA PRO A 728 31.28 81.89 0.50
C PRO A 728 30.26 82.76 -0.24
N PHE A 729 30.55 84.03 -0.52
CA PHE A 729 29.58 84.99 -1.07
C PHE A 729 29.92 85.47 -2.50
N THR A 730 31.09 85.13 -3.03
CA THR A 730 31.46 85.35 -4.44
C THR A 730 31.91 84.06 -5.10
#